data_AF-A0A5D2YRX7-F1
#
_entry.id   AF-A0A5D2YRX7-F1
#
_cell.length_a   1.000
_cell.length_b   1.000
_cell.length_c   1.000
_cell.angle_alpha   90.00
_cell.angle_beta   90.00
_cell.angle_gamma   90.00
#
_symmetry.space_group_name_H-M   'P 1'
#
loop_
_entity.id
_entity.type
_entity.pdbx_description
1 polymer ?
#
loop_
_entity_poly.entity_id
_entity_poly.type
_entity_poly.pdbx_seq_one_letter_code
_entity_poly.pdbx_strand_id
1 'polypeptide(L)'
;MDYFHSVTATSTVVIIAFPLLFLFSFLWISRGNTNSKKTAPEAGGAWPIIGHLRLLGGPQPPHISLANMADKYGRIFTIKLGVQRALVVSNWEVAKECLTINDKAFATRPNLACAELMGYNKAMIGFAPYGLHWRQMRKIATIELLSNHRLNLLKHVRESEVKTSLQQLYQLWNKKKSSNSDKVLVEMKRWFRDVTLNVILRIVVGKRIPNSYEGVETVKWKESLDDLFELSGKFIISDALPYLRWLDIGGDLKLMKKVAKDLDQVAEEWLLEHKEKRAENEANSEEDFMGALLSILSDTEEHEADTINKATSLNLILAAEDTSSITMTWALSLLLNNRDALNKVKQELDIHVGKDKLLLTELDTKNLVYLQSETLRLYPAAPLSVTHEAIEDCSVSGYHVSAGTWLILNLQKIQRDPQIWEDPLEFRPERFMTTHKDIDVRGYDFELIPFSSGRRMCPGYSFALKILELTLANVLHWFEFETPSGETVDMRESPGMTNRKATPLEVHITPRLPTFVKTSLQQLYQLWNKKKSSNSDKVLVEMKRWFRDVTLNVILRIVKSLDDLFGISGKFLISDALPYLRWLDIGGDEKSMKKVAKDLDQVAEEWLREHKEKRAENEANSEEDFMGVLLSILSDIEPPVSVIHEAIEDCSVSGYHVSAGIWLILKFQKIQRDPQIWEDSLEFRLERFMTIHKDIDVKGHDFELIPFNSDRRMCHGVSIETLSGEVVDMRID
;
A
#
# COMPACT_ATOMS: atom_id res chain seq x y z
N MET A 1 -63.18 43.93 37.65
CA MET A 1 -63.22 42.54 37.14
C MET A 1 -62.87 42.47 35.65
N ASP A 2 -62.51 43.59 35.00
CA ASP A 2 -62.39 43.67 33.54
C ASP A 2 -60.99 43.35 32.97
N TYR A 3 -59.96 43.26 33.83
CA TYR A 3 -58.60 42.97 33.37
C TYR A 3 -58.34 41.48 33.07
N PHE A 4 -59.10 40.58 33.71
CA PHE A 4 -58.94 39.12 33.55
C PHE A 4 -59.60 38.57 32.27
N HIS A 5 -60.61 39.26 31.72
CA HIS A 5 -61.28 38.85 30.48
C HIS A 5 -60.50 39.27 29.20
N SER A 6 -59.65 40.30 29.28
CA SER A 6 -58.82 40.78 28.16
C SER A 6 -57.63 39.84 27.86
N VAL A 7 -56.99 39.32 28.90
CA VAL A 7 -55.81 38.43 28.78
C VAL A 7 -56.18 37.02 28.30
N THR A 8 -57.40 36.56 28.59
CA THR A 8 -57.89 35.26 28.15
C THR A 8 -58.31 35.26 26.67
N ALA A 9 -58.98 36.32 26.21
CA ALA A 9 -59.38 36.48 24.81
C ALA A 9 -58.18 36.59 23.86
N THR A 10 -57.17 37.39 24.22
CA THR A 10 -55.93 37.55 23.42
C THR A 10 -55.13 36.26 23.33
N SER A 11 -55.03 35.50 24.43
CA SER A 11 -54.36 34.20 24.44
C SER A 11 -55.07 33.16 23.57
N THR A 12 -56.41 33.13 23.59
CA THR A 12 -57.19 32.21 22.73
C THR A 12 -57.07 32.55 21.24
N VAL A 13 -56.99 33.83 20.88
CA VAL A 13 -56.82 34.25 19.48
C VAL A 13 -55.45 33.83 18.96
N VAL A 14 -54.37 33.95 19.75
CA VAL A 14 -53.02 33.50 19.35
C VAL A 14 -52.97 31.97 19.21
N ILE A 15 -53.59 31.22 20.11
CA ILE A 15 -53.62 29.75 20.08
C ILE A 15 -54.40 29.21 18.86
N ILE A 16 -55.41 29.93 18.36
CA ILE A 16 -56.20 29.53 17.18
C ILE A 16 -55.59 30.08 15.88
N ALA A 17 -55.04 31.29 15.91
CA ALA A 17 -54.42 31.92 14.74
C ALA A 17 -53.15 31.20 14.28
N PHE A 18 -52.35 30.67 15.21
CA PHE A 18 -51.12 29.97 14.87
C PHE A 18 -51.35 28.68 14.05
N PRO A 19 -52.25 27.75 14.45
CA PRO A 19 -52.57 26.57 13.64
C PRO A 19 -53.31 26.93 12.35
N LEU A 20 -54.12 27.99 12.31
CA LEU A 20 -54.77 28.45 11.07
C LEU A 20 -53.79 29.08 10.08
N LEU A 21 -52.82 29.88 10.55
CA LEU A 21 -51.73 30.40 9.73
C LEU A 21 -50.81 29.27 9.25
N PHE A 22 -50.57 28.27 10.10
CA PHE A 22 -49.83 27.07 9.72
C PHE A 22 -50.59 26.25 8.67
N LEU A 23 -51.90 26.06 8.81
CA LEU A 23 -52.75 25.39 7.82
C LEU A 23 -52.82 26.18 6.51
N PHE A 24 -52.94 27.51 6.59
CA PHE A 24 -52.99 28.38 5.42
C PHE A 24 -51.65 28.41 4.69
N SER A 25 -50.52 28.49 5.40
CA SER A 25 -49.20 28.41 4.76
C SER A 25 -48.98 27.02 4.16
N PHE A 26 -49.40 25.95 4.84
CA PHE A 26 -49.34 24.58 4.33
C PHE A 26 -50.17 24.41 3.04
N LEU A 27 -51.41 24.93 3.02
CA LEU A 27 -52.28 24.89 1.84
C LEU A 27 -51.78 25.79 0.70
N TRP A 28 -51.20 26.94 1.02
CA TRP A 28 -50.60 27.86 0.03
C TRP A 28 -49.32 27.27 -0.58
N ILE A 29 -48.48 26.62 0.22
CA ILE A 29 -47.30 25.89 -0.24
C ILE A 29 -47.72 24.64 -1.06
N SER A 30 -48.87 24.05 -0.77
CA SER A 30 -49.43 22.95 -1.59
C SER A 30 -49.92 23.38 -2.97
N ARG A 31 -50.17 24.69 -3.18
CA ARG A 31 -50.51 25.28 -4.48
C ARG A 31 -49.24 25.60 -5.27
N GLY A 32 -48.53 24.56 -5.71
CA GLY A 32 -47.39 24.65 -6.63
C GLY A 32 -47.75 24.22 -8.06
N ASN A 33 -47.78 25.19 -8.96
CA ASN A 33 -47.60 25.17 -10.43
C ASN A 33 -47.93 23.89 -11.24
N THR A 34 -48.87 24.02 -12.18
CA THR A 34 -49.44 22.96 -13.04
C THR A 34 -48.56 22.52 -14.22
N ASN A 35 -47.24 22.62 -14.11
CA ASN A 35 -46.30 21.95 -15.02
C ASN A 35 -45.43 21.00 -14.18
N SER A 36 -46.01 19.88 -13.76
CA SER A 36 -45.31 18.87 -12.95
C SER A 36 -44.23 18.19 -13.80
N LYS A 37 -42.98 18.63 -13.65
CA LYS A 37 -41.83 17.85 -14.11
C LYS A 37 -41.88 16.48 -13.41
N LYS A 38 -41.68 15.39 -14.15
CA LYS A 38 -41.72 14.02 -13.62
C LYS A 38 -40.61 13.84 -12.57
N THR A 39 -40.95 13.71 -11.29
CA THR A 39 -39.98 13.47 -10.20
C THR A 39 -39.93 12.00 -9.82
N ALA A 40 -38.79 11.53 -9.31
CA ALA A 40 -38.67 10.18 -8.78
C ALA A 40 -39.63 9.96 -7.59
N PRO A 41 -40.09 8.70 -7.35
CA PRO A 41 -41.01 8.39 -6.26
C PRO A 41 -40.49 8.89 -4.91
N GLU A 42 -41.32 9.56 -4.12
CA GLU A 42 -40.97 9.93 -2.75
C GLU A 42 -41.28 8.75 -1.81
N ALA A 43 -40.32 8.39 -0.97
CA ALA A 43 -40.53 7.37 0.04
C ALA A 43 -41.65 7.79 1.01
N GLY A 44 -42.51 6.84 1.35
CA GLY A 44 -43.53 7.01 2.38
C GLY A 44 -42.93 7.06 3.78
N GLY A 45 -43.66 7.71 4.69
CA GLY A 45 -43.27 7.81 6.10
C GLY A 45 -42.51 9.07 6.44
N ALA A 46 -42.46 10.11 5.60
CA ALA A 46 -41.94 11.42 5.99
C ALA A 46 -42.78 12.02 7.14
N TRP A 47 -42.14 12.52 8.20
CA TRP A 47 -42.80 13.36 9.19
C TRP A 47 -42.79 14.83 8.76
N PRO A 48 -43.76 15.64 9.23
CA PRO A 48 -43.70 17.09 9.04
C PRO A 48 -42.36 17.64 9.52
N ILE A 49 -41.79 18.57 8.75
CA ILE A 49 -40.53 19.29 9.04
C ILE A 49 -39.27 18.42 8.97
N ILE A 50 -39.16 17.33 9.75
CA ILE A 50 -37.92 16.52 9.84
C ILE A 50 -37.79 15.45 8.74
N GLY A 51 -38.88 15.14 8.02
CA GLY A 51 -38.87 14.15 6.95
C GLY A 51 -38.55 12.73 7.44
N HIS A 52 -37.51 12.13 6.89
CA HIS A 52 -37.11 10.73 7.07
C HIS A 52 -35.95 10.55 8.04
N LEU A 53 -35.45 11.62 8.70
CA LEU A 53 -34.29 11.54 9.60
C LEU A 53 -34.39 10.41 10.63
N ARG A 54 -35.57 10.21 11.23
CA ARG A 54 -35.80 9.15 12.23
C ARG A 54 -35.57 7.73 11.69
N LEU A 55 -35.67 7.52 10.37
CA LEU A 55 -35.44 6.22 9.74
C LEU A 55 -33.95 5.92 9.57
N LEU A 56 -33.10 6.96 9.65
CA LEU A 56 -31.66 6.87 9.44
C LEU A 56 -30.84 7.09 10.72
N GLY A 57 -31.47 7.54 11.81
CA GLY A 57 -30.82 7.77 13.11
C GLY A 57 -30.92 6.61 14.12
N GLY A 58 -31.31 5.40 13.67
CA GLY A 58 -31.46 4.21 14.52
C GLY A 58 -30.16 3.40 14.68
N PRO A 59 -30.19 2.30 15.47
CA PRO A 59 -29.02 1.42 15.62
C PRO A 59 -28.68 0.64 14.34
N GLN A 60 -29.62 0.52 13.42
CA GLN A 60 -29.40 -0.10 12.11
C GLN A 60 -28.62 0.87 11.20
N PRO A 61 -27.53 0.43 10.57
CA PRO A 61 -26.76 1.28 9.67
C PRO A 61 -27.62 1.87 8.52
N PRO A 62 -27.43 3.15 8.17
CA PRO A 62 -28.26 3.82 7.15
C PRO A 62 -28.28 3.14 5.79
N HIS A 63 -27.18 2.51 5.37
CA HIS A 63 -27.11 1.80 4.09
C HIS A 63 -28.06 0.59 4.02
N ILE A 64 -28.24 -0.13 5.13
CA ILE A 64 -29.19 -1.25 5.21
C ILE A 64 -30.63 -0.72 5.20
N SER A 65 -30.91 0.35 5.97
CA SER A 65 -32.23 0.99 5.96
C SER A 65 -32.62 1.48 4.56
N LEU A 66 -31.70 2.13 3.85
CA LEU A 66 -31.92 2.59 2.47
C LEU A 66 -32.02 1.44 1.47
N ALA A 67 -31.29 0.34 1.67
CA ALA A 67 -31.42 -0.86 0.86
C ALA A 67 -32.82 -1.49 0.99
N ASN A 68 -33.32 -1.62 2.22
CA ASN A 68 -34.68 -2.10 2.49
C ASN A 68 -35.75 -1.17 1.90
N MET A 69 -35.50 0.14 1.88
CA MET A 69 -36.37 1.11 1.21
C MET A 69 -36.33 0.94 -0.31
N ALA A 70 -35.17 0.64 -0.90
CA ALA A 70 -35.05 0.38 -2.33
C ALA A 70 -35.88 -0.84 -2.77
N ASP A 71 -35.99 -1.88 -1.93
CA ASP A 71 -36.85 -3.04 -2.20
C ASP A 71 -38.34 -2.67 -2.28
N LYS A 72 -38.74 -1.58 -1.62
CA LYS A 72 -40.14 -1.10 -1.60
C LYS A 72 -40.42 -0.04 -2.66
N TYR A 73 -39.52 0.93 -2.85
CA TYR A 73 -39.73 2.10 -3.70
C TYR A 73 -39.05 1.98 -5.07
N GLY A 74 -38.24 0.94 -5.27
CA GLY A 74 -37.55 0.65 -6.51
C GLY A 74 -36.11 1.19 -6.55
N ARG A 75 -35.52 1.07 -7.75
CA ARG A 75 -34.10 1.35 -8.06
C ARG A 75 -33.66 2.80 -7.80
N ILE A 76 -34.61 3.73 -7.82
CA ILE A 76 -34.40 5.18 -7.65
C ILE A 76 -35.61 5.77 -6.91
N PHE A 77 -35.37 6.49 -5.82
CA PHE A 77 -36.42 7.15 -5.03
C PHE A 77 -35.87 8.38 -4.30
N THR A 78 -36.76 9.22 -3.78
CA THR A 78 -36.40 10.42 -3.03
C THR A 78 -36.77 10.30 -1.57
N ILE A 79 -35.94 10.88 -0.71
CA ILE A 79 -36.20 11.08 0.71
C ILE A 79 -36.05 12.57 1.04
N LYS A 80 -36.71 12.98 2.12
CA LYS A 80 -36.58 14.31 2.74
C LYS A 80 -35.79 14.20 4.04
N LEU A 81 -34.76 15.03 4.21
CA LEU A 81 -33.94 15.15 5.40
C LEU A 81 -34.08 16.59 5.90
N GLY A 82 -35.12 16.85 6.70
CA GLY A 82 -35.45 18.22 7.05
C GLY A 82 -35.89 19.04 5.84
N VAL A 83 -35.21 20.17 5.59
CA VAL A 83 -35.41 21.01 4.41
C VAL A 83 -34.70 20.47 3.15
N GLN A 84 -33.79 19.50 3.33
CA GLN A 84 -33.01 18.95 2.22
C GLN A 84 -33.72 17.77 1.56
N ARG A 85 -33.57 17.65 0.24
CA ARG A 85 -34.04 16.50 -0.53
C ARG A 85 -32.84 15.66 -0.94
N ALA A 86 -32.94 14.35 -0.80
CA ALA A 86 -31.94 13.42 -1.29
C ALA A 86 -32.57 12.42 -2.27
N LEU A 87 -31.90 12.21 -3.40
CA LEU A 87 -32.14 11.15 -4.36
C LEU A 87 -31.28 9.96 -3.97
N VAL A 88 -31.91 8.81 -3.72
CA VAL A 88 -31.25 7.55 -3.41
C VAL A 88 -31.27 6.68 -4.66
N VAL A 89 -30.09 6.24 -5.06
CA VAL A 89 -29.87 5.37 -6.22
C VAL A 89 -29.28 4.05 -5.75
N SER A 90 -29.90 2.94 -6.15
CA SER A 90 -29.59 1.59 -5.64
C SER A 90 -29.45 0.55 -6.74
N ASN A 91 -29.15 0.99 -7.97
CA ASN A 91 -28.99 0.14 -9.15
C ASN A 91 -27.89 0.68 -10.07
N TRP A 92 -27.21 -0.22 -10.77
CA TRP A 92 -25.98 0.10 -11.51
C TRP A 92 -26.24 0.97 -12.76
N GLU A 93 -27.33 0.77 -13.51
CA GLU A 93 -27.63 1.58 -14.71
C GLU A 93 -27.83 3.06 -14.35
N VAL A 94 -28.56 3.32 -13.27
CA VAL A 94 -28.84 4.67 -12.79
C VAL A 94 -27.58 5.29 -12.17
N ALA A 95 -26.79 4.51 -11.43
CA ALA A 95 -25.51 4.96 -10.91
C ALA A 95 -24.54 5.35 -12.04
N LYS A 96 -24.53 4.57 -13.14
CA LYS A 96 -23.77 4.88 -14.35
C LYS A 96 -24.18 6.21 -14.96
N GLU A 97 -25.48 6.45 -15.14
CA GLU A 97 -26.00 7.73 -15.64
C GLU A 97 -25.57 8.90 -14.73
N CYS A 98 -25.68 8.75 -13.41
CA CYS A 98 -25.26 9.77 -12.45
C CYS A 98 -23.75 10.08 -12.51
N LEU A 99 -22.90 9.06 -12.64
CA LEU A 99 -21.45 9.19 -12.52
C LEU A 99 -20.72 9.38 -13.86
N THR A 100 -21.44 9.32 -14.99
CA THR A 100 -20.88 9.54 -16.34
C THR A 100 -21.56 10.71 -17.03
N ILE A 101 -22.83 10.56 -17.40
CA ILE A 101 -23.60 11.58 -18.14
C ILE A 101 -23.77 12.84 -17.28
N ASN A 102 -24.14 12.65 -16.01
CA ASN A 102 -24.35 13.73 -15.05
C ASN A 102 -23.14 13.94 -14.11
N ASP A 103 -21.94 13.48 -14.49
CA ASP A 103 -20.76 13.46 -13.61
C ASP A 103 -20.39 14.85 -13.06
N LYS A 104 -20.58 15.88 -13.88
CA LYS A 104 -20.31 17.28 -13.56
C LYS A 104 -21.42 17.86 -12.71
N ALA A 105 -22.68 17.57 -13.04
CA ALA A 105 -23.85 18.02 -12.29
C ALA A 105 -23.79 17.51 -10.83
N PHE A 106 -23.33 16.28 -10.61
CA PHE A 106 -23.15 15.70 -9.28
C PHE A 106 -21.72 15.81 -8.75
N ALA A 107 -20.87 16.69 -9.29
CA ALA A 107 -19.47 16.73 -8.87
C ALA A 107 -19.25 17.41 -7.51
N THR A 108 -20.20 18.20 -6.99
CA THR A 108 -20.00 18.95 -5.74
C THR A 108 -20.43 18.16 -4.49
N ARG A 109 -20.00 18.66 -3.33
CA ARG A 109 -20.34 18.12 -2.01
C ARG A 109 -21.30 19.06 -1.30
N PRO A 110 -22.28 18.50 -0.55
CA PRO A 110 -23.16 19.30 0.29
C PRO A 110 -22.41 20.02 1.40
N ASN A 111 -22.95 21.17 1.80
CA ASN A 111 -22.44 21.95 2.92
C ASN A 111 -22.87 21.34 4.27
N LEU A 112 -22.15 20.32 4.72
CA LEU A 112 -22.39 19.61 5.98
C LEU A 112 -21.57 20.19 7.13
N ALA A 113 -22.10 20.13 8.36
CA ALA A 113 -21.38 20.59 9.54
C ALA A 113 -20.06 19.82 9.77
N CYS A 114 -20.00 18.52 9.44
CA CYS A 114 -18.76 17.74 9.55
C CYS A 114 -17.64 18.28 8.64
N ALA A 115 -17.97 18.64 7.41
CA ALA A 115 -17.05 19.21 6.43
C ALA A 115 -16.54 20.60 6.87
N GLU A 116 -17.42 21.39 7.48
CA GLU A 116 -17.07 22.72 7.99
C GLU A 116 -16.18 22.63 9.25
N LEU A 117 -16.59 21.83 10.24
CA LEU A 117 -15.96 21.79 11.56
C LEU A 117 -14.71 20.90 11.61
N MET A 118 -14.73 19.73 10.97
CA MET A 118 -13.61 18.77 11.01
C MET A 118 -12.79 18.78 9.71
N GLY A 119 -13.38 19.25 8.61
CA GLY A 119 -12.76 19.24 7.28
C GLY A 119 -11.95 20.49 6.93
N TYR A 120 -11.46 21.24 7.93
CA TYR A 120 -10.77 22.53 7.73
C TYR A 120 -11.58 23.51 6.87
N ASN A 121 -12.83 23.76 7.27
CA ASN A 121 -13.76 24.57 6.48
C ASN A 121 -13.86 24.09 5.00
N LYS A 122 -13.97 22.77 4.82
CA LYS A 122 -14.06 22.07 3.52
C LYS A 122 -12.77 22.08 2.69
N ALA A 123 -11.61 22.37 3.28
CA ALA A 123 -10.33 22.27 2.56
C ALA A 123 -9.93 20.81 2.25
N MET A 124 -10.35 19.84 3.06
CA MET A 124 -10.11 18.41 2.79
C MET A 124 -10.72 17.96 1.46
N ILE A 125 -9.93 17.30 0.60
CA ILE A 125 -10.32 16.89 -0.78
C ILE A 125 -11.63 16.08 -0.81
N GLY A 126 -11.87 15.22 0.18
CA GLY A 126 -13.09 14.41 0.27
C GLY A 126 -14.37 15.24 0.41
N PHE A 127 -14.29 16.34 1.16
CA PHE A 127 -15.40 17.23 1.51
C PHE A 127 -15.47 18.51 0.68
N ALA A 128 -14.40 18.89 0.00
CA ALA A 128 -14.32 20.13 -0.75
C ALA A 128 -15.40 20.19 -1.86
N PRO A 129 -16.14 21.32 -1.98
CA PRO A 129 -17.01 21.59 -3.12
C PRO A 129 -16.25 21.51 -4.45
N TYR A 130 -16.98 21.22 -5.53
CA TYR A 130 -16.35 21.20 -6.85
C TYR A 130 -15.95 22.61 -7.28
N GLY A 131 -14.67 22.81 -7.54
CA GLY A 131 -14.12 24.13 -7.87
C GLY A 131 -12.63 24.07 -8.14
N LEU A 132 -11.99 25.24 -8.27
CA LEU A 132 -10.57 25.35 -8.57
C LEU A 132 -9.71 24.67 -7.49
N HIS A 133 -9.97 24.97 -6.21
CA HIS A 133 -9.29 24.36 -5.04
C HIS A 133 -9.30 22.83 -5.10
N TRP A 134 -10.50 22.22 -5.18
CA TRP A 134 -10.61 20.76 -5.23
C TRP A 134 -9.87 20.16 -6.44
N ARG A 135 -9.93 20.79 -7.61
CA ARG A 135 -9.23 20.32 -8.81
C ARG A 135 -7.71 20.37 -8.62
N GLN A 136 -7.19 21.45 -8.04
CA GLN A 136 -5.77 21.63 -7.75
C GLN A 136 -5.29 20.62 -6.72
N MET A 137 -5.94 20.52 -5.56
CA MET A 137 -5.53 19.60 -4.51
C MET A 137 -5.67 18.12 -4.92
N ARG A 138 -6.72 17.78 -5.68
CA ARG A 138 -6.84 16.43 -6.28
C ARG A 138 -5.68 16.15 -7.25
N LYS A 139 -5.32 17.13 -8.09
CA LYS A 139 -4.19 16.99 -9.03
C LYS A 139 -2.87 16.80 -8.28
N ILE A 140 -2.58 17.64 -7.28
CA ILE A 140 -1.36 17.57 -6.46
C ILE A 140 -1.27 16.21 -5.76
N ALA A 141 -2.30 15.80 -5.01
CA ALA A 141 -2.31 14.50 -4.34
C ALA A 141 -2.14 13.32 -5.32
N THR A 142 -2.71 13.43 -6.53
CA THR A 142 -2.55 12.39 -7.56
C THR A 142 -1.13 12.34 -8.10
N ILE A 143 -0.55 13.48 -8.46
CA ILE A 143 0.77 13.53 -9.10
C ILE A 143 1.87 13.16 -8.10
N GLU A 144 1.85 13.79 -6.93
CA GLU A 144 2.93 13.72 -5.95
C GLU A 144 2.90 12.47 -5.08
N LEU A 145 1.74 11.81 -4.95
CA LEU A 145 1.59 10.66 -4.04
C LEU A 145 0.94 9.44 -4.68
N LEU A 146 -0.23 9.61 -5.31
CA LEU A 146 -1.12 8.49 -5.65
C LEU A 146 -0.92 7.92 -7.06
N SER A 147 -0.03 8.52 -7.86
CA SER A 147 0.30 8.03 -9.20
C SER A 147 1.04 6.68 -9.11
N ASN A 148 0.82 5.80 -10.10
CA ASN A 148 1.49 4.50 -10.12
C ASN A 148 3.02 4.62 -10.06
N HIS A 149 3.59 5.68 -10.66
CA HIS A 149 5.01 5.98 -10.59
C HIS A 149 5.46 6.26 -9.14
N ARG A 150 4.82 7.21 -8.44
CA ARG A 150 5.15 7.53 -7.04
C ARG A 150 4.90 6.35 -6.11
N LEU A 151 3.81 5.62 -6.30
CA LEU A 151 3.55 4.39 -5.54
C LEU A 151 4.66 3.35 -5.72
N ASN A 152 5.21 3.19 -6.92
CA ASN A 152 6.32 2.27 -7.15
C ASN A 152 7.63 2.76 -6.50
N LEU A 153 7.93 4.07 -6.52
CA LEU A 153 9.08 4.63 -5.78
C LEU A 153 8.97 4.38 -4.27
N LEU A 154 7.76 4.50 -3.72
CA LEU A 154 7.45 4.29 -2.31
C LEU A 154 7.14 2.83 -1.94
N LYS A 155 7.35 1.87 -2.86
CA LYS A 155 7.09 0.44 -2.62
C LYS A 155 7.85 -0.10 -1.40
N HIS A 156 9.11 0.28 -1.28
CA HIS A 156 9.98 -0.14 -0.18
C HIS A 156 9.42 0.23 1.20
N VAL A 157 8.69 1.35 1.31
CA VAL A 157 8.06 1.78 2.57
C VAL A 157 6.95 0.81 2.98
N ARG A 158 6.07 0.43 2.04
CA ARG A 158 4.99 -0.53 2.30
C ARG A 158 5.54 -1.89 2.72
N GLU A 159 6.51 -2.40 1.96
CA GLU A 159 7.13 -3.70 2.27
C GLU A 159 7.86 -3.70 3.62
N SER A 160 8.59 -2.63 3.93
CA SER A 160 9.28 -2.45 5.21
C SER A 160 8.32 -2.40 6.40
N GLU A 161 7.22 -1.65 6.31
CA GLU A 161 6.25 -1.53 7.40
C GLU A 161 5.42 -2.79 7.60
N VAL A 162 5.02 -3.46 6.52
CA VAL A 162 4.35 -4.77 6.60
C VAL A 162 5.29 -5.79 7.26
N LYS A 163 6.54 -5.87 6.81
CA LYS A 163 7.56 -6.74 7.41
C LYS A 163 7.73 -6.46 8.91
N THR A 164 7.87 -5.20 9.29
CA THR A 164 8.06 -4.80 10.69
C THR A 164 6.85 -5.19 11.53
N SER A 165 5.63 -4.97 11.03
CA SER A 165 4.40 -5.33 11.72
C SER A 165 4.23 -6.85 11.90
N LEU A 166 4.64 -7.67 10.92
CA LEU A 166 4.67 -9.14 11.05
C LEU A 166 5.68 -9.59 12.10
N GLN A 167 6.88 -9.00 12.10
CA GLN A 167 7.91 -9.29 13.11
C GLN A 167 7.41 -8.97 14.52
N GLN A 168 6.69 -7.85 14.68
CA GLN A 168 6.08 -7.47 15.95
C GLN A 168 4.96 -8.43 16.36
N LEU A 169 4.12 -8.86 15.42
CA LEU A 169 3.09 -9.86 15.67
C LEU A 169 3.69 -11.20 16.11
N TYR A 170 4.79 -11.62 15.48
CA TYR A 170 5.51 -12.82 15.88
C TYR A 170 6.17 -12.67 17.26
N GLN A 171 6.79 -11.51 17.54
CA GLN A 171 7.37 -11.24 18.86
C GLN A 171 6.30 -11.27 19.97
N LEU A 172 5.11 -10.71 19.69
CA LEU A 172 3.96 -10.79 20.57
C LEU A 172 3.55 -12.23 20.82
N TRP A 173 3.45 -13.04 19.75
CA TRP A 173 3.18 -14.47 19.86
C TRP A 173 4.23 -15.17 20.73
N ASN A 174 5.51 -14.97 20.46
CA ASN A 174 6.60 -15.62 21.18
C ASN A 174 6.67 -15.21 22.67
N LYS A 175 6.24 -13.98 23.00
CA LYS A 175 6.18 -13.48 24.39
C LYS A 175 4.96 -14.01 25.15
N LYS A 176 3.81 -14.17 24.48
CA LYS A 176 2.54 -14.56 25.10
C LYS A 176 2.23 -16.05 25.05
N LYS A 177 2.89 -16.82 24.17
CA LYS A 177 2.68 -18.26 24.11
C LYS A 177 3.02 -18.89 25.45
N SER A 178 2.21 -19.86 25.86
CA SER A 178 2.39 -20.59 27.11
C SER A 178 3.00 -21.95 26.81
N SER A 179 3.62 -22.59 27.80
CA SER A 179 4.12 -23.97 27.65
C SER A 179 3.03 -24.97 27.26
N ASN A 180 1.75 -24.64 27.51
CA ASN A 180 0.61 -25.51 27.29
C ASN A 180 -0.22 -25.17 26.05
N SER A 181 0.09 -24.05 25.36
CA SER A 181 -0.64 -23.64 24.15
C SER A 181 0.22 -22.69 23.32
N ASP A 182 0.44 -23.08 22.06
CA ASP A 182 1.06 -22.25 21.03
C ASP A 182 0.05 -21.25 20.39
N LYS A 183 -1.17 -21.16 20.90
CA LYS A 183 -2.19 -20.22 20.38
C LYS A 183 -2.17 -18.92 21.20
N VAL A 184 -2.06 -17.78 20.51
CA VAL A 184 -2.12 -16.45 21.14
C VAL A 184 -3.30 -15.66 20.61
N LEU A 185 -4.13 -15.14 21.51
CA LEU A 185 -5.28 -14.29 21.15
C LEU A 185 -4.80 -12.89 20.74
N VAL A 186 -5.23 -12.44 19.57
CA VAL A 186 -4.92 -11.11 19.02
C VAL A 186 -6.19 -10.47 18.46
N GLU A 187 -6.36 -9.18 18.73
CA GLU A 187 -7.42 -8.36 18.12
C GLU A 187 -6.91 -7.81 16.78
N MET A 188 -7.39 -8.38 15.68
CA MET A 188 -6.84 -8.13 14.35
C MET A 188 -7.29 -6.79 13.74
N LYS A 189 -8.43 -6.23 14.15
CA LYS A 189 -8.85 -4.89 13.69
C LYS A 189 -7.81 -3.84 14.08
N ARG A 190 -7.34 -3.87 15.34
CA ARG A 190 -6.26 -3.01 15.85
C ARG A 190 -4.94 -3.28 15.15
N TRP A 191 -4.60 -4.54 14.88
CA TRP A 191 -3.37 -4.86 14.15
C TRP A 191 -3.39 -4.28 12.73
N PHE A 192 -4.48 -4.48 11.98
CA PHE A 192 -4.64 -3.91 10.65
C PHE A 192 -4.60 -2.37 10.67
N ARG A 193 -5.27 -1.73 11.64
CA ARG A 193 -5.20 -0.28 11.86
C ARG A 193 -3.76 0.20 12.08
N ASP A 194 -3.01 -0.47 12.95
CA ASP A 194 -1.64 -0.04 13.26
C ASP A 194 -0.70 -0.24 12.06
N VAL A 195 -0.89 -1.29 11.24
CA VAL A 195 -0.13 -1.51 10.00
C VAL A 195 -0.40 -0.40 8.98
N THR A 196 -1.68 -0.15 8.66
CA THR A 196 -2.06 0.83 7.64
C THR A 196 -1.69 2.25 8.05
N LEU A 197 -1.88 2.59 9.32
CA LEU A 197 -1.52 3.89 9.87
C LEU A 197 0.00 4.12 9.81
N ASN A 198 0.82 3.13 10.19
CA ASN A 198 2.28 3.25 10.07
C ASN A 198 2.74 3.43 8.62
N VAL A 199 2.14 2.70 7.68
CA VAL A 199 2.46 2.84 6.25
C VAL A 199 2.15 4.24 5.75
N ILE A 200 0.94 4.75 6.00
CA ILE A 200 0.55 6.05 5.46
C ILE A 200 1.24 7.21 6.19
N LEU A 201 1.45 7.11 7.52
CA LEU A 201 2.22 8.14 8.25
C LEU A 201 3.65 8.24 7.74
N ARG A 202 4.28 7.11 7.43
CA ARG A 202 5.66 7.11 6.91
C ARG A 202 5.75 7.69 5.51
N ILE A 203 4.70 7.54 4.71
CA ILE A 203 4.60 8.10 3.36
C ILE A 203 4.26 9.61 3.39
N VAL A 204 3.39 10.04 4.30
CA VAL A 204 2.83 11.40 4.30
C VAL A 204 3.63 12.37 5.16
N VAL A 205 4.10 11.95 6.33
CA VAL A 205 4.76 12.82 7.33
C VAL A 205 6.08 12.23 7.86
N GLY A 206 6.61 11.20 7.20
CA GLY A 206 7.90 10.57 7.56
C GLY A 206 7.93 9.89 8.93
N LYS A 207 6.77 9.69 9.60
CA LYS A 207 6.70 9.20 10.98
C LYS A 207 6.18 7.78 11.10
N ARG A 208 6.52 7.15 12.22
CA ARG A 208 6.01 5.84 12.64
C ARG A 208 5.47 5.93 14.07
N ILE A 209 4.41 5.19 14.36
CA ILE A 209 3.84 5.13 15.70
C ILE A 209 4.79 4.34 16.62
N PRO A 210 5.04 4.79 17.85
CA PRO A 210 5.74 3.99 18.85
C PRO A 210 5.06 2.63 19.08
N ASN A 211 5.85 1.58 19.34
CA ASN A 211 5.33 0.23 19.51
C ASN A 211 4.41 0.13 20.73
N SER A 212 3.10 0.02 20.50
CA SER A 212 2.06 0.12 21.54
C SER A 212 1.73 -1.18 22.29
N TYR A 213 2.50 -2.26 22.09
CA TYR A 213 2.24 -3.55 22.74
C TYR A 213 2.68 -3.60 24.22
N GLU A 214 3.35 -2.56 24.74
CA GLU A 214 3.89 -2.52 26.11
C GLU A 214 3.43 -1.32 26.96
N GLY A 215 2.52 -0.45 26.49
CA GLY A 215 2.14 0.74 27.26
C GLY A 215 0.76 1.30 26.92
N VAL A 216 0.04 1.69 27.97
CA VAL A 216 -1.33 2.22 28.03
C VAL A 216 -1.47 3.64 27.43
N GLU A 217 -0.41 4.16 26.81
CA GLU A 217 -0.48 5.41 26.03
C GLU A 217 -0.93 5.09 24.60
N THR A 218 -2.16 4.59 24.47
CA THR A 218 -2.92 4.69 23.23
C THR A 218 -2.93 6.16 22.84
N VAL A 219 -2.23 6.51 21.76
CA VAL A 219 -2.14 7.90 21.32
C VAL A 219 -3.55 8.44 21.14
N LYS A 220 -3.97 9.35 22.02
CA LYS A 220 -5.37 9.76 22.23
C LYS A 220 -6.07 10.20 20.93
N TRP A 221 -5.31 10.74 19.99
CA TRP A 221 -5.81 11.14 18.67
C TRP A 221 -6.25 9.98 17.77
N LYS A 222 -5.81 8.73 18.03
CA LYS A 222 -6.30 7.55 17.29
C LYS A 222 -7.80 7.34 17.46
N GLU A 223 -8.33 7.62 18.65
CA GLU A 223 -9.78 7.61 18.90
C GLU A 223 -10.46 8.74 18.13
N SER A 224 -9.83 9.90 18.03
CA SER A 224 -10.33 11.03 17.23
C SER A 224 -10.40 10.71 15.72
N LEU A 225 -9.52 9.85 15.18
CA LEU A 225 -9.66 9.34 13.81
C LEU A 225 -10.94 8.53 13.66
N ASP A 226 -11.21 7.65 14.63
CA ASP A 226 -12.39 6.79 14.65
C ASP A 226 -13.67 7.64 14.71
N ASP A 227 -13.69 8.63 15.61
CA ASP A 227 -14.82 9.54 15.83
C ASP A 227 -15.12 10.38 14.58
N LEU A 228 -14.11 10.79 13.80
CA LEU A 228 -14.30 11.62 12.60
C LEU A 228 -15.22 10.93 11.58
N PHE A 229 -15.00 9.64 11.29
CA PHE A 229 -15.83 8.90 10.33
C PHE A 229 -17.18 8.50 10.91
N GLU A 230 -17.27 8.24 12.22
CA GLU A 230 -18.57 8.01 12.87
C GLU A 230 -19.45 9.25 12.74
N LEU A 231 -18.94 10.41 13.16
CA LEU A 231 -19.66 11.68 13.13
C LEU A 231 -19.98 12.14 11.71
N SER A 232 -19.08 11.93 10.76
CA SER A 232 -19.31 12.29 9.34
C SER A 232 -20.40 11.44 8.68
N GLY A 233 -20.72 10.28 9.24
CA GLY A 233 -21.79 9.41 8.74
C GLY A 233 -23.17 9.66 9.36
N LYS A 234 -23.26 10.53 10.37
CA LYS A 234 -24.53 10.79 11.07
C LYS A 234 -25.40 11.74 10.27
N PHE A 235 -26.67 11.40 10.14
CA PHE A 235 -27.71 12.30 9.64
C PHE A 235 -28.21 13.20 10.78
N ILE A 236 -27.48 14.28 11.06
CA ILE A 236 -27.75 15.16 12.20
C ILE A 236 -28.83 16.20 11.93
N ILE A 237 -29.50 16.65 12.99
CA ILE A 237 -30.60 17.63 12.90
C ILE A 237 -30.10 18.98 12.38
N SER A 238 -28.87 19.40 12.69
CA SER A 238 -28.34 20.69 12.24
C SER A 238 -28.13 20.79 10.73
N ASP A 239 -27.83 19.67 10.07
CA ASP A 239 -27.69 19.65 8.60
C ASP A 239 -29.06 19.60 7.92
N ALA A 240 -30.01 18.90 8.55
CA ALA A 240 -31.37 18.80 8.07
C ALA A 240 -32.18 20.10 8.29
N LEU A 241 -31.96 20.77 9.42
CA LEU A 241 -32.64 22.00 9.84
C LEU A 241 -31.60 23.06 10.28
N PRO A 242 -30.93 23.74 9.34
CA PRO A 242 -29.83 24.66 9.64
C PRO A 242 -30.17 25.78 10.62
N TYR A 243 -31.44 26.23 10.65
CA TYR A 243 -31.91 27.26 11.58
C TYR A 243 -31.96 26.79 13.05
N LEU A 244 -31.92 25.48 13.32
CA LEU A 244 -31.81 24.90 14.67
C LEU A 244 -30.36 24.54 15.04
N ARG A 245 -29.37 24.86 14.20
CA ARG A 245 -27.96 24.49 14.42
C ARG A 245 -27.40 24.97 15.76
N TRP A 246 -27.87 26.12 16.26
CA TRP A 246 -27.42 26.67 17.54
C TRP A 246 -27.83 25.85 18.77
N LEU A 247 -28.85 24.98 18.65
CA LEU A 247 -29.31 24.13 19.75
C LEU A 247 -28.40 22.92 19.98
N ASP A 248 -27.60 22.52 18.99
CA ASP A 248 -26.75 21.31 19.02
C ASP A 248 -27.51 20.08 19.57
N ILE A 249 -28.70 19.80 19.01
CA ILE A 249 -29.55 18.70 19.45
C ILE A 249 -28.82 17.37 19.19
N GLY A 250 -28.38 16.71 20.26
CA GLY A 250 -27.55 15.50 20.20
C GLY A 250 -26.09 15.72 20.62
N GLY A 251 -25.63 16.97 20.71
CA GLY A 251 -24.26 17.32 21.12
C GLY A 251 -23.18 17.01 20.08
N ASP A 252 -23.57 16.65 18.85
CA ASP A 252 -22.66 16.24 17.79
C ASP A 252 -21.75 17.39 17.34
N LEU A 253 -22.22 18.65 17.30
CA LEU A 253 -21.38 19.80 16.89
C LEU A 253 -20.28 20.07 17.92
N LYS A 254 -20.59 19.96 19.21
CA LYS A 254 -19.59 20.06 20.28
C LYS A 254 -18.55 18.95 20.18
N LEU A 255 -18.99 17.73 19.89
CA LEU A 255 -18.07 16.60 19.72
C LEU A 255 -17.21 16.75 18.46
N MET A 256 -17.77 17.17 17.33
CA MET A 256 -17.03 17.50 16.10
C MET A 256 -15.95 18.56 16.35
N LYS A 257 -16.25 19.61 17.11
CA LYS A 257 -15.25 20.65 17.48
C LYS A 257 -14.11 20.09 18.33
N LYS A 258 -14.42 19.17 19.26
CA LYS A 258 -13.40 18.49 20.07
C LYS A 258 -12.49 17.65 19.16
N VAL A 259 -13.09 16.81 18.31
CA VAL A 259 -12.35 15.95 17.36
C VAL A 259 -11.48 16.79 16.41
N ALA A 260 -12.03 17.88 15.86
CA ALA A 260 -11.29 18.80 15.01
C ALA A 260 -10.06 19.38 15.72
N LYS A 261 -10.21 19.81 16.99
CA LYS A 261 -9.10 20.32 17.79
C LYS A 261 -8.03 19.26 18.08
N ASP A 262 -8.46 18.06 18.46
CA ASP A 262 -7.54 16.96 18.79
C ASP A 262 -6.70 16.56 17.56
N LEU A 263 -7.31 16.52 16.37
CA LEU A 263 -6.62 16.20 15.12
C LEU A 263 -5.76 17.37 14.60
N ASP A 264 -6.24 18.60 14.71
CA ASP A 264 -5.49 19.78 14.28
C ASP A 264 -4.21 19.97 15.10
N GLN A 265 -4.26 19.72 16.41
CA GLN A 265 -3.06 19.76 17.25
C GLN A 265 -1.97 18.82 16.72
N VAL A 266 -2.34 17.60 16.35
CA VAL A 266 -1.38 16.61 15.84
C VAL A 266 -0.84 16.98 14.46
N ALA A 267 -1.70 17.48 13.58
CA ALA A 267 -1.29 17.95 12.26
C ALA A 267 -0.37 19.19 12.34
N GLU A 268 -0.64 20.08 13.30
CA GLU A 268 0.20 21.25 13.60
C GLU A 268 1.59 20.83 14.10
N GLU A 269 1.64 19.89 15.06
CA GLU A 269 2.91 19.34 15.55
C GLU A 269 3.76 18.77 14.41
N TRP A 270 3.15 18.00 13.50
CA TRP A 270 3.85 17.49 12.32
C TRP A 270 4.32 18.61 11.41
N LEU A 271 3.47 19.59 11.08
CA LEU A 271 3.82 20.66 10.17
C LEU A 271 4.99 21.51 10.70
N LEU A 272 4.95 21.87 11.98
CA LEU A 272 6.00 22.65 12.64
C LEU A 272 7.35 21.94 12.59
N GLU A 273 7.40 20.64 12.90
CA GLU A 273 8.63 19.86 12.79
C GLU A 273 9.22 19.85 11.37
N HIS A 274 8.37 19.81 10.33
CA HIS A 274 8.85 19.85 8.94
C HIS A 274 9.38 21.24 8.57
N LYS A 275 8.76 22.32 9.08
CA LYS A 275 9.26 23.68 8.91
C LYS A 275 10.60 23.89 9.60
N GLU A 276 10.76 23.37 10.82
CA GLU A 276 12.02 23.43 11.59
C GLU A 276 13.17 22.72 10.86
N LYS A 277 12.97 21.46 10.46
CA LYS A 277 13.99 20.69 9.70
C LYS A 277 14.38 21.36 8.38
N ARG A 278 13.42 22.00 7.71
CA ARG A 278 13.67 22.76 6.48
C ARG A 278 14.51 24.01 6.75
N ALA A 279 14.27 24.70 7.86
CA ALA A 279 15.06 25.87 8.27
C ALA A 279 16.51 25.50 8.63
N GLU A 280 16.72 24.30 9.19
CA GLU A 280 18.04 23.80 9.58
C GLU A 280 18.86 23.21 8.41
N ASN A 281 18.29 23.16 7.19
CA ASN A 281 18.85 22.45 6.02
C ASN A 281 19.17 20.97 6.28
N GLU A 282 18.58 20.35 7.31
CA GLU A 282 18.87 18.97 7.71
C GLU A 282 18.10 17.94 6.87
N ALA A 283 17.03 18.35 6.20
CA ALA A 283 16.20 17.48 5.39
C ALA A 283 16.15 17.96 3.93
N ASN A 284 16.22 17.01 2.99
CA ASN A 284 15.76 17.28 1.65
C ASN A 284 14.24 17.46 1.75
N SER A 285 13.71 18.66 1.47
CA SER A 285 12.31 19.03 1.80
C SER A 285 11.23 18.25 1.03
N GLU A 286 11.59 17.18 0.34
CA GLU A 286 10.75 16.33 -0.51
C GLU A 286 10.79 14.83 -0.11
N GLU A 287 11.32 14.51 1.07
CA GLU A 287 11.39 13.12 1.57
C GLU A 287 10.02 12.48 1.79
N ASP A 288 9.02 13.28 2.17
CA ASP A 288 7.63 12.88 2.32
C ASP A 288 6.65 13.91 1.72
N PHE A 289 5.37 13.56 1.71
CA PHE A 289 4.34 14.37 1.06
C PHE A 289 4.08 15.71 1.75
N MET A 290 4.15 15.79 3.08
CA MET A 290 3.95 17.04 3.83
C MET A 290 5.09 18.02 3.54
N GLY A 291 6.33 17.52 3.46
CA GLY A 291 7.47 18.28 2.96
C GLY A 291 7.27 18.77 1.51
N ALA A 292 6.86 17.87 0.61
CA ALA A 292 6.60 18.25 -0.79
C ALA A 292 5.52 19.34 -0.90
N LEU A 293 4.47 19.31 -0.08
CA LEU A 293 3.46 20.36 -0.03
C LEU A 293 4.01 21.70 0.47
N LEU A 294 4.95 21.72 1.42
CA LEU A 294 5.63 22.95 1.83
C LEU A 294 6.42 23.58 0.67
N SER A 295 6.96 22.78 -0.24
CA SER A 295 7.62 23.28 -1.45
C SER A 295 6.61 23.79 -2.48
N ILE A 296 5.54 23.03 -2.73
CA ILE A 296 4.52 23.38 -3.74
C ILE A 296 3.73 24.63 -3.36
N LEU A 297 3.51 24.86 -2.07
CA LEU A 297 2.71 25.98 -1.56
C LEU A 297 3.56 27.20 -1.18
N SER A 298 4.83 27.27 -1.59
CA SER A 298 5.74 28.37 -1.21
C SER A 298 5.28 29.76 -1.64
N ASP A 299 4.52 29.85 -2.73
CA ASP A 299 4.03 31.11 -3.28
C ASP A 299 2.65 31.50 -2.71
N THR A 300 2.09 30.68 -1.82
CA THR A 300 0.81 30.94 -1.14
C THR A 300 1.06 31.68 0.18
N GLU A 301 0.10 32.48 0.63
CA GLU A 301 0.16 33.13 1.94
C GLU A 301 0.32 32.06 3.04
N GLU A 302 1.20 32.31 4.01
CA GLU A 302 1.69 31.27 4.93
C GLU A 302 0.56 30.59 5.71
N HIS A 303 -0.38 31.36 6.26
CA HIS A 303 -1.48 30.81 7.04
C HIS A 303 -2.43 29.96 6.16
N GLU A 304 -2.71 30.40 4.94
CA GLU A 304 -3.45 29.62 3.95
C GLU A 304 -2.69 28.34 3.55
N ALA A 305 -1.40 28.43 3.28
CA ALA A 305 -0.55 27.29 2.92
C ALA A 305 -0.52 26.22 4.02
N ASP A 306 -0.37 26.63 5.28
CA ASP A 306 -0.37 25.74 6.44
C ASP A 306 -1.71 25.02 6.59
N THR A 307 -2.81 25.77 6.46
CA THR A 307 -4.16 25.21 6.51
C THR A 307 -4.37 24.16 5.41
N ILE A 308 -3.97 24.47 4.17
CA ILE A 308 -4.08 23.56 3.02
C ILE A 308 -3.21 22.32 3.22
N ASN A 309 -1.98 22.48 3.73
CA ASN A 309 -1.07 21.37 3.96
C ASN A 309 -1.61 20.42 5.04
N LYS A 310 -1.96 20.94 6.22
CA LYS A 310 -2.57 20.15 7.30
C LYS A 310 -3.83 19.43 6.83
N ALA A 311 -4.74 20.16 6.19
CA ALA A 311 -5.99 19.57 5.70
C ALA A 311 -5.75 18.45 4.69
N THR A 312 -4.81 18.62 3.76
CA THR A 312 -4.54 17.65 2.70
C THR A 312 -3.82 16.42 3.23
N SER A 313 -2.76 16.63 4.02
CA SER A 313 -1.97 15.56 4.63
C SER A 313 -2.82 14.72 5.58
N LEU A 314 -3.58 15.35 6.46
CA LEU A 314 -4.46 14.64 7.40
C LEU A 314 -5.60 13.91 6.68
N ASN A 315 -6.20 14.50 5.64
CA ASN A 315 -7.23 13.82 4.83
C ASN A 315 -6.70 12.55 4.15
N LEU A 316 -5.46 12.57 3.62
CA LEU A 316 -4.86 11.38 3.00
C LEU A 316 -4.54 10.29 4.03
N ILE A 317 -4.05 10.67 5.21
CA ILE A 317 -3.81 9.74 6.33
C ILE A 317 -5.11 9.06 6.77
N LEU A 318 -6.14 9.87 7.08
CA LEU A 318 -7.46 9.39 7.51
C LEU A 318 -8.09 8.44 6.47
N ALA A 319 -8.13 8.86 5.21
CA ALA A 319 -8.79 8.10 4.16
C ALA A 319 -8.09 6.76 3.88
N ALA A 320 -6.76 6.75 3.85
CA ALA A 320 -5.98 5.56 3.53
C ALA A 320 -5.98 4.53 4.68
N GLU A 321 -5.93 5.01 5.93
CA GLU A 321 -5.94 4.14 7.10
C GLU A 321 -7.29 3.42 7.26
N ASP A 322 -8.37 4.17 7.51
CA ASP A 322 -9.66 3.64 7.93
C ASP A 322 -10.25 2.68 6.88
N THR A 323 -10.24 3.09 5.61
CA THR A 323 -10.82 2.27 4.53
C THR A 323 -10.03 0.97 4.30
N SER A 324 -8.70 1.02 4.42
CA SER A 324 -7.86 -0.17 4.21
C SER A 324 -7.95 -1.13 5.40
N SER A 325 -7.92 -0.62 6.63
CA SER A 325 -8.02 -1.45 7.84
C SER A 325 -9.39 -2.13 7.95
N ILE A 326 -10.47 -1.41 7.61
CA ILE A 326 -11.82 -1.96 7.49
C ILE A 326 -11.88 -3.10 6.47
N THR A 327 -11.36 -2.88 5.26
CA THR A 327 -11.42 -3.88 4.20
C THR A 327 -10.68 -5.16 4.58
N MET A 328 -9.49 -5.07 5.18
CA MET A 328 -8.76 -6.26 5.67
C MET A 328 -9.47 -6.96 6.83
N THR A 329 -10.11 -6.19 7.70
CA THR A 329 -10.92 -6.74 8.80
C THR A 329 -12.08 -7.57 8.26
N TRP A 330 -12.79 -7.08 7.24
CA TRP A 330 -13.84 -7.84 6.56
C TRP A 330 -13.30 -9.03 5.80
N ALA A 331 -12.18 -8.90 5.09
CA ALA A 331 -11.55 -10.00 4.36
C ALA A 331 -11.23 -11.17 5.31
N LEU A 332 -10.57 -10.89 6.44
CA LEU A 332 -10.24 -11.93 7.42
C LEU A 332 -11.50 -12.50 8.09
N SER A 333 -12.50 -11.68 8.40
CA SER A 333 -13.77 -12.14 8.96
C SER A 333 -14.50 -13.11 8.02
N LEU A 334 -14.55 -12.77 6.72
CA LEU A 334 -15.15 -13.62 5.68
C LEU A 334 -14.41 -14.93 5.52
N LEU A 335 -13.07 -14.90 5.48
CA LEU A 335 -12.25 -16.11 5.40
C LEU A 335 -12.42 -17.02 6.62
N LEU A 336 -12.57 -16.47 7.82
CA LEU A 336 -12.78 -17.26 9.04
C LEU A 336 -14.16 -17.92 9.09
N ASN A 337 -15.18 -17.28 8.49
CA ASN A 337 -16.50 -17.87 8.32
C ASN A 337 -16.59 -18.81 7.10
N ASN A 338 -15.61 -18.78 6.19
CA ASN A 338 -15.55 -19.60 4.98
C ASN A 338 -14.20 -20.34 4.91
N ARG A 339 -14.06 -21.37 5.76
CA ARG A 339 -12.78 -22.08 5.98
C ARG A 339 -12.21 -22.72 4.71
N ASP A 340 -13.06 -23.18 3.80
CA ASP A 340 -12.62 -23.72 2.52
C ASP A 340 -11.93 -22.67 1.65
N ALA A 341 -12.47 -21.45 1.59
CA ALA A 341 -11.85 -20.32 0.89
C ALA A 341 -10.51 -19.94 1.54
N LEU A 342 -10.44 -19.92 2.89
CA LEU A 342 -9.18 -19.69 3.61
C LEU A 342 -8.13 -20.75 3.29
N ASN A 343 -8.53 -22.02 3.21
CA ASN A 343 -7.62 -23.11 2.87
C ASN A 343 -7.12 -23.01 1.42
N LYS A 344 -8.00 -22.65 0.47
CA LYS A 344 -7.61 -22.43 -0.94
C LYS A 344 -6.59 -21.30 -1.08
N VAL A 345 -6.84 -20.15 -0.45
CA VAL A 345 -5.90 -19.01 -0.47
C VAL A 345 -4.54 -19.41 0.09
N LYS A 346 -4.51 -20.18 1.18
CA LYS A 346 -3.26 -20.69 1.76
C LYS A 346 -2.55 -21.68 0.84
N GLN A 347 -3.27 -22.60 0.22
CA GLN A 347 -2.70 -23.55 -0.74
C GLN A 347 -2.12 -22.83 -1.95
N GLU A 348 -2.81 -21.81 -2.46
CA GLU A 348 -2.33 -20.97 -3.56
C GLU A 348 -1.03 -20.24 -3.18
N LEU A 349 -0.96 -19.65 -1.99
CA LEU A 349 0.27 -19.06 -1.46
C LEU A 349 1.39 -20.10 -1.35
N ASP A 350 1.09 -21.29 -0.80
CA ASP A 350 2.08 -22.36 -0.66
C ASP A 350 2.60 -22.85 -2.03
N ILE A 351 1.75 -22.90 -3.07
CA ILE A 351 2.11 -23.36 -4.42
C ILE A 351 2.94 -22.30 -5.17
N HIS A 352 2.49 -21.04 -5.19
CA HIS A 352 3.11 -20.01 -6.02
C HIS A 352 4.30 -19.32 -5.35
N VAL A 353 4.30 -19.25 -4.02
CA VAL A 353 5.33 -18.53 -3.25
C VAL A 353 6.28 -19.50 -2.54
N GLY A 354 5.78 -20.69 -2.15
CA GLY A 354 6.54 -21.64 -1.35
C GLY A 354 6.65 -21.23 0.11
N LYS A 355 7.08 -22.18 0.96
CA LYS A 355 7.19 -21.96 2.43
C LYS A 355 8.52 -21.34 2.87
N ASP A 356 9.50 -21.27 1.97
CA ASP A 356 10.84 -20.77 2.29
C ASP A 356 10.96 -19.24 2.17
N LYS A 357 10.07 -18.62 1.40
CA LYS A 357 10.06 -17.17 1.23
C LYS A 357 9.45 -16.49 2.44
N LEU A 358 10.24 -15.64 3.08
CA LEU A 358 9.86 -14.98 4.34
C LEU A 358 9.01 -13.73 4.15
N LEU A 359 9.12 -13.03 3.02
CA LEU A 359 8.34 -11.82 2.78
C LEU A 359 7.89 -11.81 1.32
N LEU A 360 6.57 -11.68 1.14
CA LEU A 360 5.98 -11.49 -0.16
C LEU A 360 6.14 -10.02 -0.55
N THR A 361 6.54 -9.81 -1.78
CA THR A 361 6.59 -8.50 -2.44
C THR A 361 5.30 -8.27 -3.21
N GLU A 362 5.05 -7.04 -3.65
CA GLU A 362 3.88 -6.73 -4.49
C GLU A 362 3.81 -7.52 -5.82
N LEU A 363 4.93 -8.12 -6.27
CA LEU A 363 4.92 -8.96 -7.46
C LEU A 363 4.36 -10.36 -7.19
N ASP A 364 4.49 -10.82 -5.94
CA ASP A 364 4.05 -12.14 -5.49
C ASP A 364 2.55 -12.17 -5.16
N THR A 365 1.90 -11.01 -5.01
CA THR A 365 0.51 -10.90 -4.54
C THR A 365 -0.53 -10.81 -5.65
N LYS A 366 -0.09 -10.79 -6.92
CA LYS A 366 -0.97 -10.60 -8.09
C LYS A 366 -2.10 -11.63 -8.21
N ASN A 367 -1.98 -12.79 -7.57
CA ASN A 367 -2.98 -13.84 -7.69
C ASN A 367 -4.13 -13.70 -6.67
N LEU A 368 -4.01 -12.84 -5.64
CA LEU A 368 -5.07 -12.66 -4.62
C LEU A 368 -6.17 -11.64 -4.98
N VAL A 369 -6.19 -11.14 -6.22
CA VAL A 369 -7.12 -10.09 -6.68
C VAL A 369 -8.59 -10.51 -6.51
N TYR A 370 -8.88 -11.80 -6.67
CA TYR A 370 -10.24 -12.34 -6.58
C TYR A 370 -10.81 -12.25 -5.15
N LEU A 371 -9.97 -12.46 -4.12
CA LEU A 371 -10.34 -12.36 -2.71
C LEU A 371 -10.74 -10.94 -2.34
N GLN A 372 -9.94 -9.97 -2.80
CA GLN A 372 -10.18 -8.57 -2.56
C GLN A 372 -11.46 -8.09 -3.24
N SER A 373 -11.68 -8.50 -4.49
CA SER A 373 -12.86 -8.10 -5.26
C SER A 373 -14.15 -8.57 -4.59
N GLU A 374 -14.21 -9.82 -4.11
CA GLU A 374 -15.38 -10.34 -3.39
C GLU A 374 -15.58 -9.68 -2.01
N THR A 375 -14.49 -9.37 -1.32
CA THR A 375 -14.57 -8.62 -0.05
C THR A 375 -15.15 -7.22 -0.27
N LEU A 376 -14.64 -6.48 -1.26
CA LEU A 376 -15.10 -5.14 -1.60
C LEU A 376 -16.53 -5.12 -2.14
N ARG A 377 -16.95 -6.19 -2.83
CA ARG A 377 -18.32 -6.37 -3.30
C ARG A 377 -19.30 -6.51 -2.13
N LEU A 378 -19.02 -7.42 -1.22
CA LEU A 378 -19.88 -7.66 -0.07
C LEU A 378 -19.82 -6.50 0.93
N TYR A 379 -18.63 -6.08 1.36
CA TYR A 379 -18.45 -5.06 2.39
C TYR A 379 -17.65 -3.87 1.86
N PRO A 380 -18.24 -3.03 0.99
CA PRO A 380 -17.58 -1.81 0.53
C PRO A 380 -17.30 -0.89 1.73
N ALA A 381 -16.09 -0.32 1.79
CA ALA A 381 -15.67 0.52 2.91
C ALA A 381 -16.58 1.74 3.12
N ALA A 382 -17.10 2.35 2.04
CA ALA A 382 -18.07 3.45 2.09
C ALA A 382 -19.40 3.02 1.40
N PRO A 383 -20.32 2.35 2.12
CA PRO A 383 -21.46 1.64 1.51
C PRO A 383 -22.51 2.58 0.90
N LEU A 384 -22.52 3.87 1.27
CA LEU A 384 -23.37 4.90 0.66
C LEU A 384 -22.60 5.83 -0.29
N SER A 385 -21.36 5.48 -0.65
CA SER A 385 -20.39 6.44 -1.18
C SER A 385 -20.28 7.66 -0.24
N VAL A 386 -19.63 8.73 -0.69
CA VAL A 386 -19.75 10.03 -0.03
C VAL A 386 -20.86 10.81 -0.75
N THR A 387 -21.74 11.47 -0.01
CA THR A 387 -22.90 12.20 -0.55
C THR A 387 -22.48 13.27 -1.56
N HIS A 388 -23.18 13.32 -2.69
CA HIS A 388 -23.02 14.34 -3.73
C HIS A 388 -24.16 15.35 -3.64
N GLU A 389 -24.01 16.50 -4.28
CA GLU A 389 -25.08 17.49 -4.45
C GLU A 389 -25.17 17.90 -5.93
N ALA A 390 -26.40 18.07 -6.43
CA ALA A 390 -26.64 18.58 -7.76
C ALA A 390 -26.30 20.07 -7.84
N ILE A 391 -25.30 20.44 -8.64
CA ILE A 391 -24.91 21.84 -8.91
C ILE A 391 -26.00 22.55 -9.73
N GLU A 392 -26.63 21.82 -10.65
CA GLU A 392 -27.62 22.33 -11.59
C GLU A 392 -28.77 21.33 -11.78
N ASP A 393 -29.88 21.82 -12.30
CA ASP A 393 -31.01 21.01 -12.72
C ASP A 393 -30.56 19.96 -13.75
N CYS A 394 -30.84 18.69 -13.51
CA CYS A 394 -30.50 17.59 -14.42
C CYS A 394 -31.64 16.57 -14.54
N SER A 395 -31.43 15.54 -15.35
CA SER A 395 -32.33 14.39 -15.44
C SER A 395 -31.59 13.09 -15.16
N VAL A 396 -32.22 12.22 -14.39
CA VAL A 396 -31.72 10.89 -14.03
C VAL A 396 -32.85 9.89 -14.25
N SER A 397 -32.66 8.89 -15.09
CA SER A 397 -33.66 7.85 -15.41
C SER A 397 -35.01 8.44 -15.87
N GLY A 398 -34.96 9.54 -16.62
CA GLY A 398 -36.14 10.29 -17.08
C GLY A 398 -36.89 11.05 -15.99
N TYR A 399 -36.35 11.10 -14.76
CA TYR A 399 -36.84 11.97 -13.70
C TYR A 399 -36.06 13.28 -13.68
N HIS A 400 -36.75 14.35 -13.30
CA HIS A 400 -36.12 15.64 -13.06
C HIS A 400 -35.53 15.69 -11.65
N VAL A 401 -34.29 16.18 -11.56
CA VAL A 401 -33.56 16.43 -10.31
C VAL A 401 -33.20 17.90 -10.27
N SER A 402 -33.69 18.62 -9.26
CA SER A 402 -33.41 20.06 -9.11
C SER A 402 -32.05 20.30 -8.47
N ALA A 403 -31.42 21.43 -8.79
CA ALA A 403 -30.21 21.90 -8.12
C ALA A 403 -30.38 21.89 -6.58
N GLY A 404 -29.30 21.56 -5.85
CA GLY A 404 -29.30 21.38 -4.40
C GLY A 404 -29.80 20.03 -3.91
N THR A 405 -30.35 19.17 -4.79
CA THR A 405 -30.73 17.81 -4.40
C THR A 405 -29.48 16.98 -4.11
N TRP A 406 -29.44 16.32 -2.96
CA TRP A 406 -28.36 15.41 -2.61
C TRP A 406 -28.49 14.11 -3.40
N LEU A 407 -27.37 13.51 -3.80
CA LEU A 407 -27.33 12.18 -4.40
C LEU A 407 -26.60 11.23 -3.44
N ILE A 408 -27.29 10.15 -3.06
CA ILE A 408 -26.79 9.07 -2.22
C ILE A 408 -26.78 7.79 -3.07
N LEU A 409 -25.59 7.20 -3.24
CA LEU A 409 -25.40 5.96 -3.99
C LEU A 409 -25.31 4.80 -3.01
N ASN A 410 -26.29 3.90 -2.98
CA ASN A 410 -26.22 2.72 -2.14
C ASN A 410 -25.39 1.62 -2.81
N LEU A 411 -24.06 1.73 -2.68
CA LEU A 411 -23.11 0.81 -3.28
C LEU A 411 -23.31 -0.62 -2.77
N GLN A 412 -23.63 -0.79 -1.47
CA GLN A 412 -23.91 -2.11 -0.92
C GLN A 412 -25.09 -2.79 -1.64
N LYS A 413 -26.18 -2.04 -1.91
CA LYS A 413 -27.34 -2.58 -2.62
C LYS A 413 -27.01 -2.89 -4.09
N ILE A 414 -26.26 -2.02 -4.76
CA ILE A 414 -25.83 -2.20 -6.16
C ILE A 414 -24.98 -3.47 -6.31
N GLN A 415 -23.98 -3.63 -5.43
CA GLN A 415 -23.00 -4.72 -5.48
C GLN A 415 -23.55 -6.07 -4.96
N ARG A 416 -24.77 -6.07 -4.44
CA ARG A 416 -25.49 -7.27 -3.97
C ARG A 416 -26.81 -7.46 -4.74
N ASP A 417 -26.92 -6.91 -5.95
CA ASP A 417 -28.10 -7.10 -6.80
C ASP A 417 -28.18 -8.56 -7.29
N PRO A 418 -29.23 -9.32 -6.93
CA PRO A 418 -29.42 -10.71 -7.38
C PRO A 418 -29.61 -10.84 -8.90
N GLN A 419 -29.90 -9.76 -9.62
CA GLN A 419 -29.99 -9.78 -11.09
C GLN A 419 -28.61 -9.87 -11.76
N ILE A 420 -27.54 -9.52 -11.03
CA ILE A 420 -26.17 -9.45 -11.53
C ILE A 420 -25.29 -10.51 -10.85
N TRP A 421 -25.51 -10.73 -9.55
CA TRP A 421 -24.72 -11.61 -8.71
C TRP A 421 -25.56 -12.80 -8.26
N GLU A 422 -25.25 -13.99 -8.79
CA GLU A 422 -25.83 -15.24 -8.30
C GLU A 422 -25.37 -15.50 -6.85
N ASP A 423 -26.34 -15.82 -5.98
CA ASP A 423 -26.17 -15.90 -4.51
C ASP A 423 -25.46 -14.66 -3.96
N PRO A 424 -26.08 -13.47 -4.07
CA PRO A 424 -25.40 -12.18 -3.90
C PRO A 424 -24.87 -11.95 -2.48
N LEU A 425 -25.36 -12.69 -1.48
CA LEU A 425 -24.94 -12.59 -0.09
C LEU A 425 -23.90 -13.66 0.29
N GLU A 426 -23.68 -14.66 -0.56
CA GLU A 426 -22.66 -15.68 -0.35
C GLU A 426 -21.28 -15.13 -0.68
N PHE A 427 -20.29 -15.45 0.17
CA PHE A 427 -18.89 -15.15 -0.09
C PHE A 427 -18.30 -16.23 -1.00
N ARG A 428 -18.23 -15.93 -2.29
CA ARG A 428 -17.76 -16.85 -3.34
C ARG A 428 -16.70 -16.18 -4.22
N PRO A 429 -15.45 -16.05 -3.74
CA PRO A 429 -14.38 -15.38 -4.47
C PRO A 429 -14.13 -15.96 -5.88
N GLU A 430 -14.45 -17.24 -6.11
CA GLU A 430 -14.32 -17.94 -7.37
C GLU A 430 -15.10 -17.32 -8.53
N ARG A 431 -16.13 -16.51 -8.26
CA ARG A 431 -16.87 -15.80 -9.31
C ARG A 431 -15.97 -14.85 -10.11
N PHE A 432 -14.97 -14.25 -9.47
CA PHE A 432 -13.99 -13.37 -10.12
C PHE A 432 -12.90 -14.12 -10.87
N MET A 433 -12.89 -15.46 -10.82
CA MET A 433 -12.02 -16.31 -11.64
C MET A 433 -12.79 -16.96 -12.81
N THR A 434 -14.12 -16.91 -12.78
CA THR A 434 -14.99 -17.66 -13.69
C THR A 434 -16.00 -16.76 -14.37
N THR A 435 -17.19 -16.61 -13.78
CA THR A 435 -18.36 -15.92 -14.37
C THR A 435 -18.17 -14.42 -14.53
N HIS A 436 -17.39 -13.80 -13.65
CA HIS A 436 -17.18 -12.34 -13.56
C HIS A 436 -15.69 -11.98 -13.67
N LYS A 437 -14.90 -12.78 -14.41
CA LYS A 437 -13.44 -12.59 -14.57
C LYS A 437 -13.04 -11.24 -15.18
N ASP A 438 -13.93 -10.65 -15.98
CA ASP A 438 -13.68 -9.42 -16.72
C ASP A 438 -14.17 -8.16 -15.96
N ILE A 439 -14.84 -8.35 -14.81
CA ILE A 439 -15.26 -7.24 -13.94
C ILE A 439 -14.11 -6.83 -13.02
N ASP A 440 -13.83 -5.54 -12.97
CA ASP A 440 -12.85 -4.97 -12.05
C ASP A 440 -13.43 -3.92 -11.09
N VAL A 441 -12.59 -3.50 -10.14
CA VAL A 441 -12.94 -2.50 -9.11
C VAL A 441 -12.51 -1.09 -9.48
N ARG A 442 -12.01 -0.86 -10.71
CA ARG A 442 -11.40 0.40 -11.17
C ARG A 442 -12.41 1.38 -11.76
N GLY A 443 -13.69 1.18 -11.46
CA GLY A 443 -14.73 2.18 -11.71
C GLY A 443 -15.32 2.17 -13.11
N TYR A 444 -14.97 1.19 -13.95
CA TYR A 444 -15.53 1.03 -15.30
C TYR A 444 -16.76 0.10 -15.32
N ASP A 445 -16.77 -0.90 -14.43
CA ASP A 445 -17.88 -1.85 -14.26
C ASP A 445 -18.80 -1.37 -13.14
N PHE A 446 -19.97 -0.83 -13.51
CA PHE A 446 -20.87 -0.15 -12.57
C PHE A 446 -21.60 -1.11 -11.61
N GLU A 447 -21.56 -2.39 -11.92
CA GLU A 447 -21.95 -3.51 -11.08
C GLU A 447 -21.04 -3.67 -9.85
N LEU A 448 -19.79 -3.18 -9.93
CA LEU A 448 -18.77 -3.23 -8.88
C LEU A 448 -17.96 -1.93 -8.80
N ILE A 449 -18.44 -0.95 -8.04
CA ILE A 449 -17.80 0.36 -7.88
C ILE A 449 -17.44 0.68 -6.42
N PRO A 450 -16.66 -0.16 -5.72
CA PRO A 450 -16.31 0.08 -4.31
C PRO A 450 -15.46 1.35 -4.13
N PHE A 451 -14.80 1.82 -5.18
CA PHE A 451 -14.04 3.07 -5.24
C PHE A 451 -14.81 4.22 -5.93
N SER A 452 -16.11 4.04 -6.16
CA SER A 452 -16.96 4.91 -6.98
C SER A 452 -16.46 5.03 -8.43
N SER A 453 -16.95 6.01 -9.19
CA SER A 453 -16.55 6.28 -10.57
C SER A 453 -16.64 7.79 -10.89
N GLY A 454 -16.24 8.17 -12.10
CA GLY A 454 -16.31 9.55 -12.61
C GLY A 454 -15.38 10.53 -11.90
N ARG A 455 -15.72 11.83 -11.93
CA ARG A 455 -14.87 12.93 -11.40
C ARG A 455 -14.48 12.78 -9.93
N ARG A 456 -15.31 12.10 -9.14
CA ARG A 456 -15.13 11.92 -7.69
C ARG A 456 -14.68 10.52 -7.32
N MET A 457 -14.34 9.68 -8.30
CA MET A 457 -13.71 8.38 -8.06
C MET A 457 -12.54 8.52 -7.07
N CYS A 458 -12.36 7.53 -6.19
CA CYS A 458 -11.28 7.51 -5.22
C CYS A 458 -9.92 7.67 -5.93
N PRO A 459 -9.12 8.71 -5.61
CA PRO A 459 -7.79 8.85 -6.20
C PRO A 459 -6.79 7.83 -5.62
N GLY A 460 -7.08 7.26 -4.45
CA GLY A 460 -6.21 6.33 -3.73
C GLY A 460 -6.46 4.85 -4.03
N TYR A 461 -7.26 4.51 -5.05
CA TYR A 461 -7.61 3.11 -5.32
C TYR A 461 -6.36 2.23 -5.55
N SER A 462 -5.39 2.68 -6.36
CA SER A 462 -4.15 1.93 -6.61
C SER A 462 -3.33 1.68 -5.34
N PHE A 463 -3.29 2.66 -4.43
CA PHE A 463 -2.62 2.52 -3.15
C PHE A 463 -3.33 1.47 -2.28
N ALA A 464 -4.67 1.58 -2.17
CA ALA A 464 -5.49 0.65 -1.41
C ALA A 464 -5.32 -0.79 -1.92
N LEU A 465 -5.37 -1.02 -3.24
CA LEU A 465 -5.22 -2.36 -3.80
C LEU A 465 -3.89 -3.00 -3.40
N LYS A 466 -2.78 -2.26 -3.59
CA LYS A 466 -1.43 -2.72 -3.23
C LYS A 466 -1.29 -3.04 -1.74
N ILE A 467 -1.76 -2.17 -0.85
CA ILE A 467 -1.56 -2.39 0.60
C ILE A 467 -2.42 -3.52 1.15
N LEU A 468 -3.66 -3.66 0.65
CA LEU A 468 -4.58 -4.74 1.01
C LEU A 468 -4.00 -6.09 0.60
N GLU A 469 -3.58 -6.23 -0.65
CA GLU A 469 -2.96 -7.45 -1.18
C GLU A 469 -1.68 -7.80 -0.40
N LEU A 470 -0.75 -6.85 -0.28
CA LEU A 470 0.53 -7.06 0.39
C LEU A 470 0.36 -7.52 1.83
N THR A 471 -0.53 -6.88 2.59
CA THR A 471 -0.71 -7.16 4.02
C THR A 471 -1.45 -8.48 4.22
N LEU A 472 -2.54 -8.73 3.49
CA LEU A 472 -3.31 -9.98 3.60
C LEU A 472 -2.48 -11.19 3.17
N ALA A 473 -1.78 -11.11 2.04
CA ALA A 473 -0.93 -12.18 1.55
C ALA A 473 0.12 -12.56 2.60
N ASN A 474 0.85 -11.57 3.12
CA ASN A 474 1.91 -11.82 4.07
C ASN A 474 1.40 -12.35 5.42
N VAL A 475 0.28 -11.81 5.95
CA VAL A 475 -0.20 -12.27 7.25
C VAL A 475 -0.77 -13.68 7.18
N LEU A 476 -1.47 -14.03 6.09
CA LEU A 476 -1.98 -15.38 5.84
C LEU A 476 -0.85 -16.37 5.53
N HIS A 477 0.25 -15.89 4.93
CA HIS A 477 1.47 -16.67 4.72
C HIS A 477 2.16 -17.01 6.04
N TRP A 478 2.26 -16.04 6.95
CA TRP A 478 2.98 -16.20 8.22
C TRP A 478 2.21 -16.93 9.30
N PHE A 479 0.87 -16.81 9.36
CA PHE A 479 0.07 -17.23 10.50
C PHE A 479 -1.15 -18.06 10.12
N GLU A 480 -1.42 -19.08 10.94
CA GLU A 480 -2.69 -19.75 11.04
C GLU A 480 -3.62 -18.91 11.90
N PHE A 481 -4.89 -18.89 11.53
CA PHE A 481 -5.93 -18.13 12.20
C PHE A 481 -7.09 -19.04 12.59
N GLU A 482 -7.45 -19.01 13.86
CA GLU A 482 -8.59 -19.75 14.41
C GLU A 482 -9.48 -18.82 15.23
N THR A 483 -10.79 -19.07 15.20
CA THR A 483 -11.72 -18.33 16.06
C THR A 483 -11.65 -18.88 17.48
N PRO A 484 -11.83 -18.04 18.51
CA PRO A 484 -11.98 -18.51 19.88
C PRO A 484 -13.12 -19.54 19.95
N SER A 485 -12.86 -20.68 20.59
CA SER A 485 -13.85 -21.76 20.76
C SER A 485 -14.45 -22.35 19.46
N GLY A 486 -13.88 -22.05 18.29
CA GLY A 486 -14.41 -22.51 16.99
C GLY A 486 -15.71 -21.83 16.56
N GLU A 487 -16.10 -20.73 17.21
CA GLU A 487 -17.33 -20.00 16.90
C GLU A 487 -17.23 -19.24 15.56
N THR A 488 -18.39 -18.94 14.96
CA THR A 488 -18.46 -18.07 13.78
C THR A 488 -18.19 -16.62 14.16
N VAL A 489 -17.44 -15.91 13.33
CA VAL A 489 -17.23 -14.46 13.47
C VAL A 489 -18.56 -13.74 13.26
N ASP A 490 -18.91 -12.85 14.20
CA ASP A 490 -20.07 -11.95 14.07
C ASP A 490 -19.92 -11.06 12.83
N MET A 491 -20.94 -10.96 11.98
CA MET A 491 -20.87 -10.16 10.74
C MET A 491 -21.66 -8.85 10.80
N ARG A 492 -22.07 -8.39 11.99
CA ARG A 492 -22.81 -7.13 12.16
C ARG A 492 -21.95 -5.90 11.80
N GLU A 493 -22.57 -5.00 11.05
CA GLU A 493 -22.03 -3.70 10.61
C GLU A 493 -22.40 -2.61 11.62
N SER A 494 -21.51 -1.64 11.87
CA SER A 494 -21.79 -0.49 12.73
C SER A 494 -22.18 0.76 11.93
N PRO A 495 -23.00 1.67 12.48
CA PRO A 495 -23.29 2.97 11.87
C PRO A 495 -22.02 3.83 11.71
N GLY A 496 -21.98 4.64 10.65
CA GLY A 496 -20.86 5.55 10.34
C GLY A 496 -20.76 5.85 8.85
N MET A 497 -19.82 6.74 8.48
CA MET A 497 -19.52 7.02 7.07
C MET A 497 -18.89 5.80 6.39
N THR A 498 -18.09 5.05 7.16
CA THR A 498 -17.48 3.80 6.73
C THR A 498 -18.10 2.59 7.41
N ASN A 499 -18.06 1.45 6.71
CA ASN A 499 -18.68 0.21 7.12
C ASN A 499 -17.78 -0.58 8.08
N ARG A 500 -17.73 -0.16 9.34
CA ARG A 500 -16.94 -0.86 10.35
C ARG A 500 -17.67 -2.10 10.86
N LYS A 501 -16.91 -3.12 11.24
CA LYS A 501 -17.43 -4.25 12.01
C LYS A 501 -17.83 -3.78 13.41
N ALA A 502 -19.02 -4.18 13.86
CA ALA A 502 -19.61 -3.74 15.13
C ALA A 502 -18.91 -4.31 16.36
N THR A 503 -18.24 -5.46 16.23
CA THR A 503 -17.48 -6.10 17.32
C THR A 503 -15.99 -6.19 16.96
N PRO A 504 -15.10 -6.33 17.96
CA PRO A 504 -13.70 -6.68 17.72
C PRO A 504 -13.55 -7.96 16.89
N LEU A 505 -12.40 -8.13 16.24
CA LEU A 505 -12.01 -9.36 15.55
C LEU A 505 -10.90 -10.06 16.33
N GLU A 506 -11.29 -10.74 17.41
CA GLU A 506 -10.38 -11.50 18.25
C GLU A 506 -10.18 -12.91 17.68
N VAL A 507 -8.93 -13.27 17.41
CA VAL A 507 -8.57 -14.56 16.80
C VAL A 507 -7.32 -15.14 17.44
N HIS A 508 -7.23 -16.46 17.48
CA HIS A 508 -6.00 -17.15 17.83
C HIS A 508 -5.07 -17.20 16.63
N ILE A 509 -3.83 -16.77 16.84
CA ILE A 509 -2.75 -16.87 15.85
C ILE A 509 -1.74 -17.94 16.26
N THR A 510 -1.22 -18.67 15.26
CA THR A 510 -0.09 -19.59 15.40
C THR A 510 0.82 -19.44 14.16
N PRO A 511 2.15 -19.32 14.28
CA PRO A 511 3.02 -19.25 13.11
C PRO A 511 2.93 -20.49 12.21
N ARG A 512 2.83 -20.29 10.89
CA ARG A 512 2.81 -21.34 9.85
C ARG A 512 4.19 -21.83 9.46
N LEU A 513 5.15 -20.91 9.43
CA LEU A 513 6.48 -21.15 8.87
C LEU A 513 7.41 -21.81 9.92
N PRO A 514 7.94 -23.04 9.69
CA PRO A 514 8.80 -23.72 10.65
C PRO A 514 10.18 -23.08 10.81
N THR A 515 10.62 -22.99 12.07
CA THR A 515 12.02 -22.94 12.58
C THR A 515 12.97 -21.81 12.12
N PHE A 516 12.92 -21.27 10.90
CA PHE A 516 13.81 -20.17 10.50
C PHE A 516 13.44 -18.84 11.18
N VAL A 517 12.15 -18.58 11.38
CA VAL A 517 11.68 -17.40 12.15
C VAL A 517 12.12 -17.50 13.62
N LYS A 518 12.19 -18.73 14.19
CA LYS A 518 12.85 -18.98 15.49
C LYS A 518 14.33 -18.57 15.42
N THR A 519 15.08 -19.00 14.41
CA THR A 519 16.53 -18.73 14.30
C THR A 519 16.86 -17.26 14.07
N SER A 520 16.16 -16.58 13.15
CA SER A 520 16.43 -15.16 12.84
C SER A 520 16.01 -14.22 13.96
N LEU A 521 14.89 -14.50 14.64
CA LEU A 521 14.46 -13.69 15.78
C LEU A 521 15.16 -14.07 17.07
N GLN A 522 15.60 -15.32 17.27
CA GLN A 522 16.53 -15.67 18.35
C GLN A 522 17.90 -15.03 18.13
N GLN A 523 18.41 -14.96 16.90
CA GLN A 523 19.65 -14.23 16.60
C GLN A 523 19.51 -12.73 16.88
N LEU A 524 18.42 -12.08 16.43
CA LEU A 524 18.17 -10.67 16.72
C LEU A 524 17.93 -10.40 18.22
N TYR A 525 17.19 -11.26 18.92
CA TYR A 525 16.90 -11.15 20.35
C TYR A 525 18.12 -11.44 21.23
N GLN A 526 18.98 -12.39 20.83
CA GLN A 526 20.26 -12.63 21.50
C GLN A 526 21.25 -11.50 21.23
N LEU A 527 21.35 -10.97 20.01
CA LEU A 527 22.18 -9.79 19.71
C LEU A 527 21.74 -8.55 20.50
N TRP A 528 20.42 -8.36 20.66
CA TRP A 528 19.84 -7.25 21.41
C TRP A 528 20.05 -7.37 22.93
N ASN A 529 19.86 -8.56 23.52
CA ASN A 529 20.11 -8.78 24.95
C ASN A 529 21.60 -8.78 25.31
N LYS A 530 22.47 -9.26 24.40
CA LYS A 530 23.93 -9.24 24.56
C LYS A 530 24.49 -7.81 24.51
N LYS A 531 23.83 -6.90 23.78
CA LYS A 531 24.13 -5.46 23.75
C LYS A 531 23.78 -4.76 25.07
N LYS A 532 22.79 -5.26 25.83
CA LYS A 532 22.27 -4.60 27.04
C LYS A 532 23.06 -4.94 28.32
N SER A 533 23.86 -6.02 28.33
CA SER A 533 24.42 -6.55 29.59
C SER A 533 25.94 -6.69 29.70
N SER A 534 26.77 -6.27 28.74
CA SER A 534 28.22 -6.51 28.84
C SER A 534 29.06 -5.41 28.22
N ASN A 535 29.62 -4.56 29.09
CA ASN A 535 30.83 -3.80 28.83
C ASN A 535 32.03 -4.75 29.02
N SER A 536 32.49 -5.48 27.99
CA SER A 536 33.79 -6.18 28.03
C SER A 536 34.30 -6.64 26.66
N ASP A 537 35.63 -6.59 26.51
CA ASP A 537 36.44 -6.93 25.32
C ASP A 537 36.24 -8.34 24.73
N LYS A 538 35.48 -9.22 25.39
CA LYS A 538 35.04 -10.51 24.81
C LYS A 538 34.14 -10.34 23.59
N VAL A 539 33.42 -9.22 23.49
CA VAL A 539 32.56 -8.88 22.33
C VAL A 539 33.38 -8.67 21.06
N LEU A 540 34.57 -8.06 21.18
CA LEU A 540 35.45 -7.85 20.03
C LEU A 540 35.99 -9.18 19.49
N VAL A 541 36.24 -10.15 20.37
CA VAL A 541 36.73 -11.49 20.00
C VAL A 541 35.64 -12.32 19.32
N GLU A 542 34.39 -12.26 19.78
CA GLU A 542 33.29 -12.97 19.13
C GLU A 542 32.76 -12.27 17.87
N MET A 543 32.79 -10.94 17.79
CA MET A 543 32.57 -10.22 16.54
C MET A 543 33.63 -10.59 15.51
N LYS A 544 34.91 -10.66 15.90
CA LYS A 544 35.99 -11.12 15.02
C LYS A 544 35.78 -12.57 14.57
N ARG A 545 35.28 -13.44 15.45
CA ARG A 545 34.93 -14.84 15.11
C ARG A 545 33.75 -14.93 14.14
N TRP A 546 32.68 -14.16 14.36
CA TRP A 546 31.53 -14.13 13.47
C TRP A 546 31.85 -13.49 12.11
N PHE A 547 32.60 -12.39 12.09
CA PHE A 547 33.10 -11.79 10.86
C PHE A 547 34.00 -12.78 10.11
N ARG A 548 34.87 -13.50 10.81
CA ARG A 548 35.70 -14.57 10.24
C ARG A 548 34.83 -15.67 9.62
N ASP A 549 33.78 -16.14 10.30
CA ASP A 549 32.96 -17.25 9.81
C ASP A 549 32.03 -16.84 8.64
N VAL A 550 31.52 -15.61 8.63
CA VAL A 550 30.74 -15.04 7.52
C VAL A 550 31.64 -14.73 6.32
N THR A 551 32.79 -14.10 6.56
CA THR A 551 33.78 -13.78 5.52
C THR A 551 34.37 -15.06 4.94
N LEU A 552 34.63 -16.10 5.75
CA LEU A 552 35.08 -17.41 5.30
C LEU A 552 34.00 -18.12 4.48
N ASN A 553 32.72 -18.06 4.85
CA ASN A 553 31.65 -18.65 4.04
C ASN A 553 31.41 -17.93 2.70
N VAL A 554 31.55 -16.61 2.67
CA VAL A 554 31.44 -15.82 1.45
C VAL A 554 32.66 -16.04 0.55
N ILE A 555 33.86 -16.04 1.11
CA ILE A 555 35.10 -16.34 0.40
C ILE A 555 35.09 -17.79 -0.10
N LEU A 556 34.67 -18.78 0.70
CA LEU A 556 34.57 -20.18 0.27
C LEU A 556 33.53 -20.37 -0.83
N ARG A 557 32.41 -19.64 -0.83
CA ARG A 557 31.43 -19.67 -1.94
C ARG A 557 31.95 -19.01 -3.21
N ILE A 558 32.70 -17.93 -3.07
CA ILE A 558 33.34 -17.23 -4.21
C ILE A 558 34.48 -18.08 -4.78
N VAL A 559 35.35 -18.63 -3.93
CA VAL A 559 36.45 -19.52 -4.31
C VAL A 559 35.92 -20.81 -4.92
N LYS A 560 34.88 -21.42 -4.35
CA LYS A 560 34.22 -22.60 -4.92
C LYS A 560 33.55 -22.29 -6.27
N SER A 561 32.86 -21.16 -6.40
CA SER A 561 32.29 -20.75 -7.69
C SER A 561 33.36 -20.42 -8.74
N LEU A 562 34.54 -19.96 -8.33
CA LEU A 562 35.66 -19.66 -9.24
C LEU A 562 36.45 -20.93 -9.63
N ASP A 563 36.55 -21.90 -8.73
CA ASP A 563 37.18 -23.21 -8.99
C ASP A 563 36.27 -24.07 -9.88
N ASP A 564 34.95 -24.05 -9.63
CA ASP A 564 33.93 -24.74 -10.42
C ASP A 564 33.75 -24.13 -11.84
N LEU A 565 34.00 -22.82 -12.04
CA LEU A 565 33.88 -22.17 -13.36
C LEU A 565 35.18 -22.15 -14.19
N PHE A 566 36.36 -22.14 -13.57
CA PHE A 566 37.62 -21.88 -14.28
C PHE A 566 38.76 -22.87 -13.99
N GLY A 567 38.60 -23.79 -13.02
CA GLY A 567 39.62 -24.81 -12.74
C GLY A 567 41.02 -24.24 -12.45
N ILE A 568 41.11 -23.08 -11.79
CA ILE A 568 42.40 -22.40 -11.53
C ILE A 568 42.86 -22.72 -10.12
N SER A 569 43.64 -23.79 -9.99
CA SER A 569 44.41 -24.04 -8.78
C SER A 569 45.53 -22.99 -8.64
N GLY A 570 45.35 -22.03 -7.74
CA GLY A 570 46.46 -21.39 -7.02
C GLY A 570 46.93 -20.02 -7.53
N LYS A 571 46.57 -18.99 -6.76
CA LYS A 571 47.30 -17.76 -6.38
C LYS A 571 46.35 -16.57 -6.37
N PHE A 572 45.66 -16.38 -5.24
CA PHE A 572 45.01 -15.13 -4.87
C PHE A 572 45.56 -14.73 -3.51
N LEU A 573 46.28 -13.60 -3.43
CA LEU A 573 46.71 -13.03 -2.14
C LEU A 573 45.66 -12.02 -1.70
N ILE A 574 45.29 -12.04 -0.41
CA ILE A 574 44.27 -11.16 0.17
C ILE A 574 44.64 -9.67 0.01
N SER A 575 45.92 -9.35 -0.18
CA SER A 575 46.42 -8.01 -0.51
C SER A 575 45.80 -7.40 -1.77
N ASP A 576 45.29 -8.22 -2.69
CA ASP A 576 44.69 -7.75 -3.95
C ASP A 576 43.24 -7.24 -3.78
N ALA A 577 42.63 -7.46 -2.60
CA ALA A 577 41.28 -6.99 -2.25
C ALA A 577 41.25 -5.60 -1.59
N LEU A 578 42.42 -5.00 -1.32
CA LEU A 578 42.54 -3.68 -0.65
C LEU A 578 41.71 -2.54 -1.28
N PRO A 579 41.55 -2.45 -2.62
CA PRO A 579 40.75 -1.39 -3.24
C PRO A 579 39.25 -1.51 -2.95
N TYR A 580 38.73 -2.69 -2.63
CA TYR A 580 37.30 -2.93 -2.40
C TYR A 580 36.87 -2.59 -0.97
N LEU A 581 37.79 -2.67 0.00
CA LEU A 581 37.54 -2.22 1.37
C LEU A 581 37.37 -0.69 1.46
N ARG A 582 37.94 0.08 0.52
CA ARG A 582 37.70 1.53 0.38
C ARG A 582 36.29 1.87 -0.12
N TRP A 583 35.57 0.94 -0.75
CA TRP A 583 34.22 1.18 -1.29
C TRP A 583 33.10 0.94 -0.25
N LEU A 584 33.41 0.24 0.84
CA LEU A 584 32.46 -0.10 1.91
C LEU A 584 32.29 0.98 2.99
N ASP A 585 32.93 2.14 2.82
CA ASP A 585 32.87 3.31 3.72
C ASP A 585 32.99 2.97 5.22
N ILE A 586 33.87 2.02 5.54
CA ILE A 586 34.23 1.71 6.92
C ILE A 586 35.25 2.78 7.33
N GLY A 587 34.77 3.88 7.89
CA GLY A 587 35.57 5.02 8.32
C GLY A 587 36.74 4.61 9.23
N GLY A 588 37.94 4.58 8.66
CA GLY A 588 39.20 4.32 9.35
C GLY A 588 40.37 4.78 8.50
N ASP A 589 41.42 5.32 9.12
CA ASP A 589 42.57 5.82 8.39
C ASP A 589 43.36 4.68 7.69
N GLU A 590 44.08 5.03 6.62
CA GLU A 590 44.82 4.07 5.77
C GLU A 590 45.87 3.25 6.53
N LYS A 591 46.45 3.80 7.60
CA LYS A 591 47.44 3.14 8.46
C LYS A 591 46.79 2.04 9.30
N SER A 592 45.57 2.29 9.78
CA SER A 592 44.75 1.32 10.51
C SER A 592 44.30 0.16 9.61
N MET A 593 43.90 0.44 8.37
CA MET A 593 43.53 -0.60 7.39
C MET A 593 44.73 -1.45 6.96
N LYS A 594 45.91 -0.84 6.72
CA LYS A 594 47.14 -1.58 6.42
C LYS A 594 47.61 -2.45 7.58
N LYS A 595 47.40 -2.00 8.82
CA LYS A 595 47.67 -2.80 10.02
C LYS A 595 46.76 -4.01 10.11
N VAL A 596 45.46 -3.84 9.90
CA VAL A 596 44.48 -4.95 9.89
C VAL A 596 44.80 -5.97 8.79
N ALA A 597 45.17 -5.51 7.59
CA ALA A 597 45.58 -6.41 6.50
C ALA A 597 46.82 -7.24 6.88
N LYS A 598 47.83 -6.59 7.49
CA LYS A 598 49.05 -7.26 7.93
C LYS A 598 48.81 -8.26 9.08
N ASP A 599 47.93 -7.91 10.01
CA ASP A 599 47.53 -8.79 11.12
C ASP A 599 46.75 -10.02 10.61
N LEU A 600 45.98 -9.87 9.53
CA LEU A 600 45.25 -10.97 8.87
C LEU A 600 46.19 -11.90 8.08
N ASP A 601 47.18 -11.35 7.39
CA ASP A 601 48.20 -12.16 6.69
C ASP A 601 49.01 -13.01 7.69
N GLN A 602 49.35 -12.44 8.86
CA GLN A 602 50.07 -13.16 9.90
C GLN A 602 49.25 -14.32 10.51
N VAL A 603 47.94 -14.11 10.72
CA VAL A 603 47.03 -15.16 11.20
C VAL A 603 46.85 -16.27 10.17
N ALA A 604 46.81 -15.92 8.88
CA ALA A 604 46.72 -16.91 7.79
C ALA A 604 47.99 -17.76 7.67
N GLU A 605 49.18 -17.15 7.85
CA GLU A 605 50.46 -17.86 7.86
C GLU A 605 50.62 -18.78 9.08
N GLU A 606 50.20 -18.35 10.28
CA GLU A 606 50.18 -19.20 11.48
C GLU A 606 49.24 -20.40 11.34
N TRP A 607 48.07 -20.20 10.74
CA TRP A 607 47.10 -21.27 10.48
C TRP A 607 47.63 -22.28 9.45
N LEU A 608 48.26 -21.81 8.37
CA LEU A 608 48.92 -22.67 7.39
C LEU A 608 50.09 -23.47 7.98
N ARG A 609 50.79 -22.91 8.96
CA ARG A 609 51.89 -23.58 9.67
C ARG A 609 51.35 -24.66 10.63
N GLU A 610 50.35 -24.34 11.45
CA GLU A 610 49.70 -25.33 12.33
C GLU A 610 49.07 -26.50 11.55
N HIS A 611 48.50 -26.23 10.38
CA HIS A 611 47.87 -27.27 9.57
C HIS A 611 48.89 -28.18 8.86
N LYS A 612 50.09 -27.66 8.57
CA LYS A 612 51.23 -28.46 8.06
C LYS A 612 51.90 -29.27 9.17
N GLU A 613 52.02 -28.71 10.38
CA GLU A 613 52.55 -29.40 11.56
C GLU A 613 51.63 -30.56 11.98
N LYS A 614 50.30 -30.33 12.04
CA LYS A 614 49.30 -31.39 12.38
C LYS A 614 49.20 -32.51 11.35
N ARG A 615 49.60 -32.28 10.10
CA ARG A 615 49.64 -33.31 9.04
C ARG A 615 50.92 -34.16 9.09
N ALA A 616 51.97 -33.68 9.76
CA ALA A 616 53.26 -34.36 9.85
C ALA A 616 53.35 -35.35 11.05
N GLU A 617 52.53 -35.17 12.09
CA GLU A 617 52.66 -35.94 13.34
C GLU A 617 51.86 -37.24 13.43
N ASN A 618 51.08 -37.62 12.40
CA ASN A 618 50.58 -38.98 12.19
C ASN A 618 49.98 -39.72 13.42
N GLU A 619 49.21 -39.03 14.26
CA GLU A 619 48.32 -39.65 15.25
C GLU A 619 46.90 -39.76 14.69
N ALA A 620 46.49 -40.98 14.38
CA ALA A 620 45.15 -41.31 13.87
C ALA A 620 44.18 -41.65 15.01
N ASN A 621 42.91 -41.26 14.79
CA ASN A 621 41.64 -41.80 15.33
C ASN A 621 41.16 -41.39 16.74
N SER A 622 40.09 -40.57 16.77
CA SER A 622 38.72 -41.05 17.11
C SER A 622 37.67 -39.93 16.91
N GLU A 623 36.53 -40.29 16.31
CA GLU A 623 35.19 -39.68 16.40
C GLU A 623 35.04 -38.14 16.48
N GLU A 624 34.62 -37.55 15.35
CA GLU A 624 33.69 -36.43 15.16
C GLU A 624 34.12 -35.61 13.94
N ASP A 625 33.66 -35.93 12.72
CA ASP A 625 33.51 -34.85 11.75
C ASP A 625 32.47 -35.12 10.66
N PHE A 626 31.49 -34.23 10.66
CA PHE A 626 30.33 -34.08 9.79
C PHE A 626 30.64 -34.18 8.29
N MET A 627 31.91 -33.98 7.92
CA MET A 627 32.42 -34.04 6.54
C MET A 627 32.41 -35.44 5.92
N GLY A 628 32.52 -36.51 6.71
CA GLY A 628 32.47 -37.88 6.18
C GLY A 628 31.09 -38.31 5.68
N VAL A 629 30.02 -37.83 6.34
CA VAL A 629 28.63 -38.08 5.96
C VAL A 629 28.25 -37.24 4.74
N LEU A 630 28.76 -36.01 4.65
CA LEU A 630 28.54 -35.11 3.52
C LEU A 630 29.16 -35.64 2.20
N LEU A 631 30.33 -36.26 2.28
CA LEU A 631 31.03 -36.82 1.11
C LEU A 631 30.38 -38.09 0.55
N SER A 632 29.65 -38.85 1.39
CA SER A 632 28.87 -40.03 0.97
C SER A 632 27.57 -39.65 0.23
N ILE A 633 27.00 -38.48 0.50
CA ILE A 633 25.78 -38.00 -0.17
C ILE A 633 26.11 -37.36 -1.52
N LEU A 634 27.32 -36.80 -1.64
CA LEU A 634 27.80 -36.10 -2.84
C LEU A 634 28.35 -37.04 -3.93
N SER A 635 28.50 -38.34 -3.67
CA SER A 635 28.97 -39.30 -4.69
C SER A 635 27.89 -39.85 -5.63
N ASP A 636 26.60 -39.56 -5.38
CA ASP A 636 25.47 -40.19 -6.08
C ASP A 636 24.68 -39.23 -6.99
N ILE A 637 25.21 -38.05 -7.33
CA ILE A 637 24.51 -37.07 -8.20
C ILE A 637 25.36 -36.71 -9.42
N GLU A 638 25.12 -37.40 -10.54
CA GLU A 638 25.36 -36.86 -11.89
C GLU A 638 24.03 -36.41 -12.49
N PRO A 639 23.97 -35.24 -13.15
CA PRO A 639 23.06 -35.09 -14.28
C PRO A 639 23.75 -34.58 -15.55
N PRO A 640 23.12 -34.78 -16.73
CA PRO A 640 23.78 -34.71 -18.03
C PRO A 640 23.79 -33.29 -18.64
N VAL A 641 24.67 -33.12 -19.62
CA VAL A 641 25.07 -31.91 -20.37
C VAL A 641 23.93 -31.10 -21.04
N SER A 642 22.67 -31.56 -21.02
CA SER A 642 21.53 -30.85 -21.62
C SER A 642 21.05 -29.63 -20.83
N VAL A 643 21.39 -29.50 -19.54
CA VAL A 643 20.96 -28.37 -18.68
C VAL A 643 21.83 -27.11 -18.89
N ILE A 644 23.03 -27.25 -19.47
CA ILE A 644 23.97 -26.13 -19.68
C ILE A 644 23.56 -25.28 -20.90
N HIS A 645 22.89 -25.86 -21.89
CA HIS A 645 22.49 -25.14 -23.10
C HIS A 645 21.28 -24.21 -22.88
N GLU A 646 20.38 -24.54 -21.95
CA GLU A 646 19.17 -23.74 -21.67
C GLU A 646 19.48 -22.48 -20.84
N ALA A 647 20.53 -22.52 -20.00
CA ALA A 647 20.98 -21.37 -19.20
C ALA A 647 21.65 -20.24 -20.02
N ILE A 648 22.06 -20.53 -21.27
CA ILE A 648 22.72 -19.58 -22.16
C ILE A 648 21.69 -18.73 -22.94
N GLU A 649 20.49 -19.25 -23.21
CA GLU A 649 19.43 -18.49 -23.91
C GLU A 649 18.76 -17.42 -23.01
N ASP A 650 18.59 -17.69 -21.71
CA ASP A 650 17.83 -16.83 -20.79
C ASP A 650 18.57 -15.55 -20.33
N CYS A 651 19.89 -15.47 -20.53
CA CYS A 651 20.68 -14.30 -20.12
C CYS A 651 20.57 -13.08 -21.06
N SER A 652 19.74 -13.12 -22.11
CA SER A 652 19.68 -12.07 -23.13
C SER A 652 18.53 -11.06 -23.00
N VAL A 653 17.71 -11.12 -21.93
CA VAL A 653 16.55 -10.22 -21.77
C VAL A 653 16.51 -9.53 -20.40
N SER A 654 17.47 -8.65 -20.13
CA SER A 654 17.22 -7.39 -19.39
C SER A 654 18.50 -6.57 -19.33
N GLY A 655 18.51 -5.43 -20.02
CA GLY A 655 19.64 -4.53 -20.07
C GLY A 655 19.81 -3.77 -18.76
N TYR A 656 20.54 -4.32 -17.79
CA TYR A 656 21.17 -3.59 -16.67
C TYR A 656 22.38 -4.35 -16.07
N HIS A 657 23.21 -5.00 -16.88
CA HIS A 657 24.48 -5.61 -16.42
C HIS A 657 25.67 -5.40 -17.37
N VAL A 658 25.60 -4.39 -18.24
CA VAL A 658 26.60 -4.20 -19.30
C VAL A 658 27.93 -3.61 -18.78
N SER A 659 27.95 -2.86 -17.67
CA SER A 659 29.18 -2.21 -17.17
C SER A 659 30.14 -3.15 -16.42
N ALA A 660 29.63 -4.14 -15.69
CA ALA A 660 30.47 -5.12 -14.97
C ALA A 660 31.01 -6.21 -15.92
N GLY A 661 30.21 -6.65 -16.87
CA GLY A 661 30.61 -7.62 -17.90
C GLY A 661 31.66 -7.06 -18.86
N ILE A 662 31.47 -5.83 -19.36
CA ILE A 662 32.45 -5.18 -20.26
C ILE A 662 33.78 -4.93 -19.54
N TRP A 663 33.78 -4.56 -18.26
CA TRP A 663 35.02 -4.36 -17.50
C TRP A 663 35.78 -5.66 -17.24
N LEU A 664 35.09 -6.78 -17.00
CA LEU A 664 35.70 -8.10 -16.91
C LEU A 664 36.25 -8.59 -18.26
N ILE A 665 35.53 -8.36 -19.36
CA ILE A 665 35.97 -8.71 -20.72
C ILE A 665 37.22 -7.91 -21.13
N LEU A 666 37.26 -6.60 -20.85
CA LEU A 666 38.42 -5.74 -21.13
C LEU A 666 39.65 -6.08 -20.26
N LYS A 667 39.43 -6.63 -19.06
CA LYS A 667 40.50 -7.08 -18.15
C LYS A 667 41.00 -8.48 -18.51
N PHE A 668 40.14 -9.36 -19.01
CA PHE A 668 40.52 -10.66 -19.59
C PHE A 668 41.30 -10.48 -20.91
N GLN A 669 40.93 -9.52 -21.77
CA GLN A 669 41.65 -9.20 -23.01
C GLN A 669 43.07 -8.66 -22.79
N LYS A 670 43.41 -8.19 -21.59
CA LYS A 670 44.76 -7.70 -21.28
C LYS A 670 45.71 -8.80 -20.79
N ILE A 671 45.22 -10.01 -20.51
CA ILE A 671 45.97 -11.08 -19.85
C ILE A 671 46.34 -12.24 -20.80
N GLN A 672 45.74 -12.38 -21.99
CA GLN A 672 46.13 -13.40 -22.96
C GLN A 672 46.72 -12.78 -24.23
N ARG A 673 48.07 -12.81 -24.32
CA ARG A 673 48.78 -12.67 -25.59
C ARG A 673 48.86 -14.05 -26.24
N ASP A 674 47.80 -14.46 -26.90
CA ASP A 674 47.83 -15.55 -27.89
C ASP A 674 47.27 -15.00 -29.21
N PRO A 675 48.10 -14.83 -30.25
CA PRO A 675 47.70 -14.21 -31.53
C PRO A 675 46.58 -14.97 -32.25
N GLN A 676 46.52 -16.30 -32.13
CA GLN A 676 45.58 -17.13 -32.90
C GLN A 676 44.12 -16.94 -32.45
N ILE A 677 43.91 -16.77 -31.14
CA ILE A 677 42.57 -16.59 -30.55
C ILE A 677 42.03 -15.17 -30.80
N TRP A 678 42.92 -14.21 -31.02
CA TRP A 678 42.55 -12.83 -31.33
C TRP A 678 42.09 -12.69 -32.80
N GLU A 679 42.71 -13.42 -33.73
CA GLU A 679 42.27 -13.51 -35.13
C GLU A 679 40.89 -14.18 -35.22
N ASP A 680 40.69 -15.34 -34.59
CA ASP A 680 39.39 -16.05 -34.60
C ASP A 680 38.25 -15.22 -33.95
N SER A 681 38.57 -14.47 -32.89
CA SER A 681 37.59 -13.59 -32.23
C SER A 681 37.32 -12.30 -33.02
N LEU A 682 38.24 -11.82 -33.85
CA LEU A 682 38.05 -10.65 -34.70
C LEU A 682 37.22 -11.03 -35.93
N GLU A 683 37.51 -12.19 -36.52
CA GLU A 683 36.76 -12.77 -37.65
C GLU A 683 35.29 -13.00 -37.28
N PHE A 684 35.02 -13.63 -36.12
CA PHE A 684 33.65 -13.83 -35.61
C PHE A 684 32.89 -12.53 -35.30
N ARG A 685 33.59 -11.48 -34.84
CA ARG A 685 32.97 -10.17 -34.55
C ARG A 685 32.71 -9.36 -35.82
N LEU A 686 33.57 -9.48 -36.82
CA LEU A 686 33.39 -8.85 -38.13
C LEU A 686 32.30 -9.56 -38.95
N GLU A 687 32.19 -10.88 -38.91
CA GLU A 687 31.05 -11.62 -39.49
C GLU A 687 29.71 -11.16 -38.89
N ARG A 688 29.66 -10.97 -37.57
CA ARG A 688 28.45 -10.49 -36.89
C ARG A 688 28.13 -9.02 -37.22
N PHE A 689 29.14 -8.18 -37.42
CA PHE A 689 28.96 -6.79 -37.87
C PHE A 689 28.43 -6.71 -39.31
N MET A 690 28.99 -7.53 -40.23
CA MET A 690 28.53 -7.67 -41.61
C MET A 690 27.10 -8.24 -41.70
N THR A 691 26.72 -9.13 -40.76
CA THR A 691 25.36 -9.68 -40.67
C THR A 691 24.32 -8.65 -40.19
N ILE A 692 24.75 -7.68 -39.37
CA ILE A 692 23.88 -6.60 -38.85
C ILE A 692 23.78 -5.43 -39.84
N HIS A 693 24.82 -5.18 -40.64
CA HIS A 693 24.85 -4.12 -41.66
C HIS A 693 24.90 -4.72 -43.07
N LYS A 694 23.71 -5.10 -43.58
CA LYS A 694 23.51 -5.79 -44.86
C LYS A 694 23.94 -5.03 -46.13
N ASP A 695 24.48 -3.81 -46.01
CA ASP A 695 24.81 -2.94 -47.14
C ASP A 695 26.32 -2.87 -47.44
N ILE A 696 27.16 -3.61 -46.72
CA ILE A 696 28.62 -3.67 -46.92
C ILE A 696 29.00 -5.09 -47.34
N ASP A 697 29.38 -5.24 -48.60
CA ASP A 697 29.69 -6.55 -49.21
C ASP A 697 31.16 -6.55 -49.66
N VAL A 698 31.97 -7.38 -48.98
CA VAL A 698 33.45 -7.37 -49.03
C VAL A 698 33.95 -8.56 -49.83
N LYS A 699 34.99 -8.35 -50.65
CA LYS A 699 35.45 -9.32 -51.64
C LYS A 699 36.59 -10.20 -51.09
N GLY A 700 36.25 -11.35 -50.51
CA GLY A 700 37.24 -12.27 -49.94
C GLY A 700 37.77 -11.79 -48.59
N HIS A 701 37.99 -12.71 -47.66
CA HIS A 701 38.32 -12.44 -46.26
C HIS A 701 39.82 -12.07 -46.05
N ASP A 702 40.40 -11.25 -46.92
CA ASP A 702 41.78 -10.80 -46.75
C ASP A 702 41.81 -9.43 -46.07
N PHE A 703 42.21 -9.40 -44.79
CA PHE A 703 42.31 -8.20 -43.97
C PHE A 703 43.79 -7.88 -43.70
N GLU A 704 44.22 -6.65 -43.95
CA GLU A 704 45.57 -6.19 -43.59
C GLU A 704 45.53 -5.26 -42.37
N LEU A 705 46.33 -5.58 -41.35
CA LEU A 705 46.51 -4.76 -40.16
C LEU A 705 47.53 -3.66 -40.41
N ILE A 706 47.10 -2.41 -40.31
CA ILE A 706 47.99 -1.25 -40.53
C ILE A 706 48.29 -0.56 -39.19
N PRO A 707 49.57 -0.36 -38.83
CA PRO A 707 49.94 0.42 -37.66
C PRO A 707 49.74 1.91 -37.92
N PHE A 708 48.81 2.54 -37.19
CA PHE A 708 48.60 3.99 -37.25
C PHE A 708 49.49 4.71 -36.24
N ASN A 709 50.41 5.54 -36.73
CA ASN A 709 51.31 6.31 -35.86
C ASN A 709 50.78 7.74 -35.69
N SER A 710 50.03 7.98 -34.61
CA SER A 710 49.73 9.33 -34.12
C SER A 710 50.08 9.40 -32.63
N ASP A 711 50.91 10.38 -32.28
CA ASP A 711 51.59 10.49 -31.00
C ASP A 711 50.73 10.15 -29.76
N ARG A 712 51.19 9.10 -29.07
CA ARG A 712 50.88 8.64 -27.69
C ARG A 712 49.89 7.51 -27.43
N ARG A 713 49.32 6.81 -28.42
CA ARG A 713 48.78 5.43 -28.24
C ARG A 713 48.90 4.62 -29.53
N MET A 714 49.47 3.41 -29.48
CA MET A 714 49.33 2.45 -30.59
C MET A 714 47.85 2.09 -30.74
N CYS A 715 47.23 2.50 -31.84
CA CYS A 715 45.89 2.06 -32.23
C CYS A 715 46.04 1.16 -33.47
N HIS A 716 45.29 0.06 -33.52
CA HIS A 716 45.30 -0.86 -34.66
C HIS A 716 44.17 -0.44 -35.61
N GLY A 717 44.45 -0.32 -36.90
CA GLY A 717 43.45 -0.08 -37.95
C GLY A 717 43.31 -1.31 -38.86
N VAL A 718 42.16 -1.44 -39.50
CA VAL A 718 41.89 -2.48 -40.51
C VAL A 718 41.46 -1.80 -41.80
N SER A 719 42.10 -2.16 -42.91
CA SER A 719 41.70 -1.72 -44.25
C SER A 719 40.88 -2.80 -44.94
N ILE A 720 39.79 -2.39 -45.58
CA ILE A 720 38.84 -3.30 -46.25
C ILE A 720 38.63 -2.83 -47.68
N GLU A 721 38.85 -3.72 -48.66
CA GLU A 721 38.58 -3.45 -50.07
C GLU A 721 37.15 -3.89 -50.45
N THR A 722 36.37 -2.93 -50.94
CA THR A 722 34.98 -3.17 -51.38
C THR A 722 34.92 -3.86 -52.74
N LEU A 723 33.78 -4.47 -53.09
CA LEU A 723 33.60 -5.11 -54.41
C LEU A 723 33.87 -4.17 -55.61
N SER A 724 33.71 -2.85 -55.42
CA SER A 724 34.00 -1.78 -56.38
C SER A 724 35.48 -1.37 -56.47
N GLY A 725 36.36 -1.95 -55.64
CA GLY A 725 37.80 -1.65 -55.59
C GLY A 725 38.17 -0.40 -54.78
N GLU A 726 37.24 0.14 -53.98
CA GLU A 726 37.55 1.20 -53.02
C GLU A 726 38.05 0.59 -51.70
N VAL A 727 39.20 1.08 -51.21
CA VAL A 727 39.79 0.69 -49.93
C VAL A 727 39.31 1.64 -48.84
N VAL A 728 38.74 1.09 -47.78
CA VAL A 728 38.21 1.83 -46.63
C VAL A 728 39.01 1.49 -45.38
N ASP A 729 39.68 2.49 -44.82
CA ASP A 729 40.48 2.35 -43.60
C ASP A 729 39.63 2.65 -42.36
N MET A 730 39.49 1.67 -41.48
CA MET A 730 38.74 1.79 -40.24
C MET A 730 39.65 1.81 -39.02
N ARG A 731 39.43 2.78 -38.14
CA ARG A 731 40.12 2.93 -36.86
C ARG A 731 39.36 2.18 -35.77
N ILE A 732 40.04 1.29 -35.05
CA ILE A 732 39.49 0.60 -33.88
C ILE A 732 39.89 1.40 -32.63
N ASP A 733 38.91 1.95 -31.90
CA ASP A 733 39.11 2.76 -30.69
C ASP A 733 38.88 1.96 -29.40
#